data_AF-A0A7W9SFE1-F1
#
_entry.id   AF-A0A7W9SFE1-F1
#
_cell.length_a   1.000
_cell.length_b   1.000
_cell.length_c   1.000
_cell.angle_alpha   90.00
_cell.angle_beta   90.00
_cell.angle_gamma   90.00
#
_symmetry.space_group_name_H-M   'P 1'
#
loop_
_entity.id
_entity.type
_entity.pdbx_description
1 polymer ?
#
loop_
_entity_poly.entity_id
_entity_poly.type
_entity_poly.pdbx_seq_one_letter_code
_entity_poly.pdbx_strand_id
1 'polypeptide(L)'
;MEFPREFFYDEVRNGFYIPGIVKRAWAASLEILAVIDKICRKHKIRYYADFGTLLGAVRENNFIAWDDDLDIMMLRDDFERFVKVVKKGLPKELKFMAVEVNRDSCSFISAVGLPEIKFNEDVMKKYHEFPYPASVDIFVVDELAKDPEDEAYRMELLSMLATMTKGIMDKKENTKIFQKELEAIEDLLKIKFDRNHSLEGQFYALMNQVFQEFNGEGGEMLACMPFRMLHAKACFPKAAFKETVWLPFCNTKIPAPKDYDSVLKAKYGDYHKTVKAGGGHGYPYFQHYIDELKSELPEDKWTFEYRFSEEDLEHKKIPNFRDMALETLDYLVLKNKRIFECFMAGDFSACLQLMGQIQEEAIAFGNAVEAKKGEGSETVAYLEKYCEALFHSYKALEEALPLQEQSGEKKGPAGNFPAALWKDLQNIVQKPASYLKKVKLALEKDFKRVVLFLPSRFEQLKSFQFLYEALGEMEDVECKLMPIPYFDRLGGGALDEMHYEGEEFQKLYPIVNYKDFDFTMERPDCIVMLSPFDEFNQVFSVDPFFYSKNLKNFTNKLVYIPSFITDEINPKEEEDGKAFENMRYYVTVPGLFHADLSIVQSEEMKKAYLAKISAFTNSVIRKKMTTKISGAGSCLFGEEEEKGNRAVIAAFRRFLMKKEDLQK
;
A
#
# COMPACT_ATOMS: atom_id res chain seq x y z
N MET A 1 -14.99 10.91 21.28
CA MET A 1 -15.71 9.79 20.62
C MET A 1 -14.84 8.55 20.72
N GLU A 2 -15.38 7.33 20.69
CA GLU A 2 -14.57 6.10 20.77
C GLU A 2 -14.59 5.36 19.43
N PHE A 3 -13.41 5.08 18.89
CA PHE A 3 -13.23 4.31 17.66
C PHE A 3 -12.47 3.02 18.01
N PRO A 4 -12.89 1.85 17.46
CA PRO A 4 -12.06 0.65 17.57
C PRO A 4 -10.74 0.89 16.82
N ARG A 5 -9.66 0.30 17.29
CA ARG A 5 -8.32 0.44 16.69
C ARG A 5 -8.33 0.11 15.18
N GLU A 6 -9.06 -0.93 14.80
CA GLU A 6 -9.22 -1.39 13.41
C GLU A 6 -9.83 -0.33 12.50
N PHE A 7 -10.57 0.64 13.05
CA PHE A 7 -11.09 1.77 12.28
C PHE A 7 -9.96 2.54 11.59
N PHE A 8 -8.79 2.67 12.22
CA PHE A 8 -7.70 3.49 11.69
C PHE A 8 -6.83 2.76 10.66
N TYR A 9 -6.92 1.43 10.56
CA TYR A 9 -6.11 0.68 9.59
C TYR A 9 -6.65 0.78 8.16
N ASP A 10 -5.72 0.62 7.22
CA ASP A 10 -6.00 0.59 5.79
C ASP A 10 -7.10 -0.44 5.50
N GLU A 11 -8.05 -0.09 4.63
CA GLU A 11 -9.14 -0.99 4.24
C GLU A 11 -9.44 -0.85 2.74
N VAL A 12 -10.05 -1.88 2.16
CA VAL A 12 -10.73 -1.73 0.87
C VAL A 12 -12.23 -1.78 1.09
N ARG A 13 -12.94 -0.76 0.59
CA ARG A 13 -14.40 -0.69 0.61
C ARG A 13 -14.92 -0.27 -0.76
N ASN A 14 -15.92 -0.98 -1.26
CA ASN A 14 -16.50 -0.75 -2.60
C ASN A 14 -15.42 -0.70 -3.70
N GLY A 15 -14.42 -1.59 -3.62
CA GLY A 15 -13.32 -1.66 -4.57
C GLY A 15 -12.34 -0.48 -4.54
N PHE A 16 -12.37 0.36 -3.50
CA PHE A 16 -11.49 1.51 -3.33
C PHE A 16 -10.60 1.37 -2.10
N TYR A 17 -9.30 1.60 -2.25
CA TYR A 17 -8.34 1.56 -1.14
C TYR A 17 -8.44 2.84 -0.30
N ILE A 18 -8.72 2.69 0.99
CA ILE A 18 -8.81 3.78 1.95
C ILE A 18 -7.58 3.70 2.86
N PRO A 19 -6.61 4.62 2.75
CA PRO A 19 -5.45 4.64 3.64
C PRO A 19 -5.86 5.10 5.03
N GLY A 20 -5.20 4.58 6.07
CA GLY A 20 -5.50 4.87 7.46
C GLY A 20 -5.45 6.36 7.81
N ILE A 21 -4.60 7.14 7.13
CA ILE A 21 -4.52 8.59 7.34
C ILE A 21 -5.80 9.33 6.93
N VAL A 22 -6.53 8.85 5.91
CA VAL A 22 -7.85 9.40 5.56
C VAL A 22 -8.86 9.07 6.65
N LYS A 23 -8.77 7.88 7.26
CA LYS A 23 -9.63 7.49 8.38
C LYS A 23 -9.35 8.33 9.63
N ARG A 24 -8.10 8.75 9.85
CA ARG A 24 -7.76 9.77 10.87
C ARG A 24 -8.38 11.12 10.57
N ALA A 25 -8.38 11.57 9.31
CA ALA A 25 -9.07 12.80 8.89
C ALA A 25 -10.57 12.72 9.22
N TRP A 26 -11.23 11.62 8.85
CA TRP A 26 -12.63 11.37 9.19
C TRP A 26 -12.90 11.41 10.70
N ALA A 27 -12.06 10.76 11.51
CA ALA A 27 -12.21 10.77 12.97
C ALA A 27 -12.02 12.18 13.56
N ALA A 28 -11.03 12.94 13.07
CA ALA A 28 -10.83 14.34 13.46
C ALA A 28 -12.04 15.21 13.11
N SER A 29 -12.59 15.07 11.90
CA SER A 29 -13.80 15.79 11.46
C SER A 29 -15.03 15.40 12.28
N LEU A 30 -15.17 14.13 12.70
CA LEU A 30 -16.24 13.69 13.60
C LEU A 30 -16.13 14.29 15.01
N GLU A 31 -14.91 14.48 15.54
CA GLU A 31 -14.70 15.20 16.82
C GLU A 31 -15.10 16.68 16.69
N ILE A 32 -14.79 17.31 15.56
CA ILE A 32 -15.20 18.68 15.28
C ILE A 32 -16.73 18.75 15.15
N LEU A 33 -17.35 17.82 14.42
CA LEU A 33 -18.81 17.74 14.29
C LEU A 33 -19.48 17.58 15.65
N ALA A 34 -18.92 16.79 16.56
CA ALA A 34 -19.46 16.64 17.92
C ALA A 34 -19.46 17.96 18.72
N VAL A 35 -18.45 18.82 18.50
CA VAL A 35 -18.42 20.18 19.07
C VAL A 35 -19.52 21.05 18.46
N ILE A 36 -19.69 21.02 17.13
CA ILE A 36 -20.75 21.76 16.43
C ILE A 36 -22.14 21.30 16.93
N ASP A 37 -22.40 19.99 16.96
CA ASP A 37 -23.66 19.41 17.44
C ASP A 37 -23.99 19.86 18.87
N LYS A 38 -23.00 19.86 19.76
CA LYS A 38 -23.18 20.33 21.15
C LYS A 38 -23.60 21.81 21.20
N ILE A 39 -22.98 22.66 20.39
CA ILE A 39 -23.35 24.10 20.29
C ILE A 39 -24.76 24.22 19.73
N CYS A 40 -25.06 23.53 18.62
CA CYS A 40 -26.34 23.58 17.94
C CYS A 40 -27.49 23.11 18.85
N ARG A 41 -27.34 21.96 19.52
CA ARG A 41 -28.33 21.44 20.48
C ARG A 41 -28.59 22.41 21.64
N LYS A 42 -27.53 22.96 22.24
CA LYS A 42 -27.64 23.93 23.35
C LYS A 42 -28.44 25.16 22.94
N HIS A 43 -28.26 25.62 21.70
CA HIS A 43 -28.88 26.83 21.19
C HIS A 43 -30.13 26.59 20.33
N LYS A 44 -30.59 25.33 20.19
CA LYS A 44 -31.72 24.93 19.34
C LYS A 44 -31.56 25.42 17.90
N ILE A 45 -30.36 25.22 17.34
CA ILE A 45 -30.02 25.51 15.96
C ILE A 45 -30.06 24.19 15.20
N ARG A 46 -30.72 24.18 14.04
CA ARG A 46 -30.76 23.00 13.18
C ARG A 46 -29.62 23.06 12.16
N TYR A 47 -29.05 21.90 11.90
CA TYR A 47 -28.15 21.65 10.79
C TYR A 47 -28.47 20.28 10.22
N TYR A 48 -27.99 20.00 9.02
CA TYR A 48 -28.23 18.75 8.31
C TYR A 48 -26.95 18.28 7.63
N ALA A 49 -26.74 16.97 7.48
CA ALA A 49 -25.71 16.44 6.58
C ALA A 49 -25.94 16.98 5.16
N ASP A 50 -24.86 17.28 4.45
CA ASP A 50 -24.91 17.69 3.04
C ASP A 50 -23.94 16.88 2.18
N PHE A 51 -24.05 17.02 0.86
CA PHE A 51 -23.12 16.53 -0.16
C PHE A 51 -22.67 15.08 0.08
N GLY A 52 -21.35 14.82 0.09
CA GLY A 52 -20.79 13.48 0.23
C GLY A 52 -21.14 12.84 1.57
N THR A 53 -21.24 13.65 2.63
CA THR A 53 -21.65 13.22 3.96
C THR A 53 -23.09 12.72 4.00
N LEU A 54 -24.06 13.43 3.41
CA LEU A 54 -25.46 12.98 3.32
C LEU A 54 -25.58 11.73 2.44
N LEU A 55 -24.89 11.72 1.30
CA LEU A 55 -24.90 10.58 0.38
C LEU A 55 -24.33 9.32 1.06
N GLY A 56 -23.21 9.45 1.77
CA GLY A 56 -22.59 8.38 2.55
C GLY A 56 -23.48 7.89 3.70
N ALA A 57 -24.12 8.80 4.44
CA ALA A 57 -25.06 8.45 5.50
C ALA A 57 -26.24 7.62 4.97
N VAL A 58 -26.79 7.96 3.79
CA VAL A 58 -27.92 7.24 3.19
C VAL A 58 -27.50 5.91 2.57
N ARG A 59 -26.36 5.87 1.88
CA ARG A 59 -25.98 4.72 1.04
C ARG A 59 -25.11 3.69 1.77
N GLU A 60 -24.26 4.16 2.70
CA GLU A 60 -23.22 3.36 3.34
C GLU A 60 -23.32 3.36 4.88
N ASN A 61 -24.19 4.19 5.46
CA ASN A 61 -24.20 4.53 6.90
C ASN A 61 -22.80 4.97 7.40
N ASN A 62 -21.97 5.53 6.52
CA ASN A 62 -20.56 5.82 6.72
C ASN A 62 -20.08 6.87 5.70
N PHE A 63 -18.85 7.38 5.82
CA PHE A 63 -18.21 8.16 4.76
C PHE A 63 -18.15 7.39 3.46
N ILE A 64 -18.20 8.06 2.31
CA ILE A 64 -17.95 7.42 1.02
C ILE A 64 -16.44 7.14 0.91
N ALA A 65 -16.06 5.99 0.36
CA ALA A 65 -14.66 5.55 0.34
C ALA A 65 -13.68 6.54 -0.35
N TRP A 66 -14.14 7.28 -1.36
CA TRP A 66 -13.35 8.26 -2.14
C TRP A 66 -13.66 9.72 -1.77
N ASP A 67 -14.15 9.92 -0.55
CA ASP A 67 -14.55 11.21 0.03
C ASP A 67 -13.80 11.41 1.35
N ASP A 68 -13.23 12.58 1.56
CA ASP A 68 -12.22 12.83 2.60
C ASP A 68 -12.54 14.01 3.52
N ASP A 69 -13.64 14.72 3.26
CA ASP A 69 -14.14 15.84 4.05
C ASP A 69 -15.48 15.51 4.74
N LEU A 70 -16.05 16.50 5.44
CA LEU A 70 -17.33 16.38 6.14
C LEU A 70 -18.16 17.63 5.92
N ASP A 71 -19.30 17.46 5.27
CA ASP A 71 -20.19 18.52 4.85
C ASP A 71 -21.47 18.53 5.68
N ILE A 72 -21.81 19.70 6.21
CA ILE A 72 -23.13 20.00 6.74
C ILE A 72 -23.72 21.23 6.06
N MET A 73 -25.02 21.38 6.17
CA MET A 73 -25.73 22.59 5.75
C MET A 73 -26.57 23.17 6.89
N MET A 74 -26.82 24.48 6.81
CA MET A 74 -27.74 25.21 7.68
C MET A 74 -28.65 26.09 6.83
N LEU A 75 -29.92 26.17 7.20
CA LEU A 75 -30.81 27.22 6.67
C LEU A 75 -30.32 28.58 7.17
N ARG A 76 -30.51 29.66 6.39
CA ARG A 76 -30.00 31.00 6.72
C ARG A 76 -30.28 31.42 8.18
N ASP A 77 -31.53 31.32 8.64
CA ASP A 77 -31.91 31.70 10.00
C ASP A 77 -31.14 30.93 11.08
N ASP A 78 -30.94 29.64 10.87
CA ASP A 78 -30.18 28.77 11.77
C ASP A 78 -28.68 29.12 11.72
N PHE A 79 -28.15 29.40 10.53
CA PHE A 79 -26.76 29.84 10.34
C PHE A 79 -26.47 31.19 11.00
N GLU A 80 -27.32 32.20 10.84
CA GLU A 80 -27.15 33.50 11.51
C GLU A 80 -27.17 33.38 13.03
N ARG A 81 -28.01 32.49 13.57
CA ARG A 81 -28.02 32.17 15.00
C ARG A 81 -26.72 31.49 15.41
N PHE A 82 -26.18 30.61 14.57
CA PHE A 82 -24.91 29.93 14.78
C PHE A 82 -23.74 30.92 14.84
N VAL A 83 -23.62 31.83 13.88
CA VAL A 83 -22.57 32.89 13.83
C VAL A 83 -22.52 33.67 15.15
N LYS A 84 -23.68 33.98 15.75
CA LYS A 84 -23.79 34.74 17.01
C LYS A 84 -23.27 33.99 18.24
N VAL A 85 -23.24 32.66 18.22
CA VAL A 85 -22.93 31.83 19.41
C VAL A 85 -21.65 31.01 19.27
N VAL A 86 -21.25 30.64 18.05
CA VAL A 86 -20.17 29.67 17.78
C VAL A 86 -18.86 30.07 18.45
N LYS A 87 -18.41 31.32 18.30
CA LYS A 87 -17.14 31.80 18.86
C LYS A 87 -17.03 31.61 20.39
N LYS A 88 -18.15 31.67 21.12
CA LYS A 88 -18.18 31.46 22.58
C LYS A 88 -18.24 29.98 22.97
N GLY A 89 -18.72 29.13 22.06
CA GLY A 89 -18.86 27.69 22.27
C GLY A 89 -17.65 26.88 21.84
N LEU A 90 -16.78 27.43 20.98
CA LEU A 90 -15.62 26.71 20.47
C LEU A 90 -14.49 26.56 21.51
N PRO A 91 -13.84 25.39 21.56
CA PRO A 91 -12.50 25.23 22.14
C PRO A 91 -11.48 26.20 21.52
N LYS A 92 -10.38 26.46 22.23
CA LYS A 92 -9.39 27.50 21.84
C LYS A 92 -8.69 27.19 20.52
N GLU A 93 -8.48 25.91 20.26
CA GLU A 93 -7.78 25.35 19.11
C GLU A 93 -8.62 25.38 17.83
N LEU A 94 -9.95 25.41 17.93
CA LEU A 94 -10.84 25.48 16.77
C LEU A 94 -11.12 26.94 16.38
N LYS A 95 -11.28 27.17 15.07
CA LYS A 95 -11.70 28.45 14.51
C LYS A 95 -12.97 28.28 13.70
N PHE A 96 -13.77 29.34 13.67
CA PHE A 96 -14.89 29.48 12.74
C PHE A 96 -14.48 30.46 11.65
N MET A 97 -14.58 30.00 10.41
CA MET A 97 -14.25 30.74 9.19
C MET A 97 -15.56 30.94 8.41
N ALA A 98 -15.88 32.19 8.10
CA ALA A 98 -17.08 32.57 7.35
C ALA A 98 -16.93 34.00 6.84
N VAL A 99 -17.59 34.31 5.73
CA VAL A 99 -17.60 35.67 5.15
C VAL A 99 -18.21 36.70 6.10
N GLU A 100 -19.15 36.29 6.96
CA GLU A 100 -19.75 37.12 8.02
C GLU A 100 -18.76 37.53 9.11
N VAL A 101 -17.68 36.77 9.27
CA VAL A 101 -16.65 37.02 10.28
C VAL A 101 -15.47 37.76 9.68
N ASN A 102 -15.03 37.34 8.50
CA ASN A 102 -13.93 37.95 7.77
C ASN A 102 -14.23 37.93 6.27
N ARG A 103 -14.67 39.06 5.72
CA ARG A 103 -14.95 39.17 4.27
C ARG A 103 -13.73 38.94 3.39
N ASP A 104 -12.52 39.17 3.92
CA ASP A 104 -11.27 39.01 3.19
C ASP A 104 -10.79 37.55 3.15
N SER A 105 -11.56 36.60 3.70
CA SER A 105 -11.32 35.17 3.48
C SER A 105 -11.72 34.71 2.09
N CYS A 106 -12.46 35.53 1.33
CA CYS A 106 -12.85 35.29 -0.07
C CYS A 106 -13.37 33.86 -0.34
N SER A 107 -14.22 33.35 0.55
CA SER A 107 -14.84 32.01 0.44
C SER A 107 -16.31 32.08 0.86
N PHE A 108 -17.16 31.39 0.11
CA PHE A 108 -18.57 31.19 0.47
C PHE A 108 -18.82 29.94 1.31
N ILE A 109 -17.82 29.06 1.43
CA ILE A 109 -17.90 27.88 2.29
C ILE A 109 -17.46 28.31 3.68
N SER A 110 -18.40 28.27 4.61
CA SER A 110 -18.09 28.47 6.02
C SER A 110 -17.56 27.17 6.61
N ALA A 111 -16.70 27.23 7.62
CA ALA A 111 -16.14 26.03 8.21
C ALA A 111 -15.81 26.22 9.69
N VAL A 112 -15.90 25.15 10.46
CA VAL A 112 -15.31 25.06 11.80
C VAL A 112 -14.21 24.02 11.74
N GLY A 113 -13.00 24.36 12.21
CA GLY A 113 -11.89 23.43 12.12
C GLY A 113 -10.61 23.86 12.81
N LEU A 114 -9.62 22.96 12.74
CA LEU A 114 -8.22 23.25 13.00
C LEU A 114 -7.65 23.97 11.77
N PRO A 115 -7.24 25.25 11.88
CA PRO A 115 -6.87 26.04 10.71
C PRO A 115 -5.45 25.76 10.19
N GLU A 116 -4.64 25.05 10.96
CA GLU A 116 -3.20 24.91 10.75
C GLU A 116 -2.75 23.52 11.22
N ILE A 117 -1.58 23.10 10.76
CA ILE A 117 -0.90 21.90 11.24
C ILE A 117 -0.68 21.99 12.76
N LYS A 118 -0.94 20.91 13.49
CA LYS A 118 -0.75 20.84 14.96
C LYS A 118 0.04 19.60 15.33
N PHE A 119 1.10 19.79 16.12
CA PHE A 119 1.88 18.71 16.75
C PHE A 119 1.83 18.76 18.28
N ASN A 120 0.93 19.57 18.85
CA ASN A 120 0.71 19.56 20.29
C ASN A 120 0.06 18.25 20.70
N GLU A 121 0.63 17.57 21.70
CA GLU A 121 0.23 16.22 22.13
C GLU A 121 -1.25 16.11 22.51
N ASP A 122 -1.77 17.05 23.31
CA ASP A 122 -3.18 17.04 23.72
C ASP A 122 -4.13 17.22 22.53
N VAL A 123 -3.76 18.08 21.57
CA VAL A 123 -4.52 18.29 20.34
C VAL A 123 -4.43 17.04 19.45
N MET A 124 -3.25 16.49 19.23
CA MET A 124 -3.07 15.27 18.42
C MET A 124 -3.89 14.11 18.96
N LYS A 125 -3.82 13.84 20.25
CA LYS A 125 -4.60 12.79 20.90
C LYS A 125 -6.11 13.02 20.76
N LYS A 126 -6.57 14.27 20.93
CA LYS A 126 -7.99 14.62 20.80
C LYS A 126 -8.52 14.48 19.37
N TYR A 127 -7.70 14.77 18.38
CA TYR A 127 -8.05 14.70 16.96
C TYR A 127 -7.39 13.49 16.27
N HIS A 128 -7.28 12.37 17.02
CA HIS A 128 -6.96 11.04 16.51
C HIS A 128 -5.66 10.97 15.70
N GLU A 129 -4.62 11.63 16.20
CA GLU A 129 -3.29 11.62 15.63
C GLU A 129 -3.23 12.11 14.17
N PHE A 130 -4.17 12.98 13.80
CA PHE A 130 -4.22 13.66 12.50
C PHE A 130 -3.53 15.03 12.59
N PRO A 131 -2.33 15.20 12.00
CA PRO A 131 -1.54 16.42 12.19
C PRO A 131 -1.97 17.59 11.31
N TYR A 132 -2.71 17.32 10.22
CA TYR A 132 -3.08 18.32 9.22
C TYR A 132 -4.36 19.09 9.63
N PRO A 133 -4.63 20.24 9.01
CA PRO A 133 -5.92 20.92 9.14
C PRO A 133 -7.09 19.98 8.89
N ALA A 134 -8.10 20.04 9.75
CA ALA A 134 -9.34 19.30 9.63
C ALA A 134 -10.50 20.26 9.89
N SER A 135 -11.54 20.18 9.06
CA SER A 135 -12.72 21.03 9.17
C SER A 135 -14.00 20.24 8.91
N VAL A 136 -15.08 20.83 9.41
CA VAL A 136 -16.44 20.53 8.96
C VAL A 136 -16.93 21.74 8.19
N ASP A 137 -17.28 21.52 6.93
CA ASP A 137 -17.77 22.54 6.02
C ASP A 137 -19.26 22.77 6.25
N ILE A 138 -19.67 24.03 6.20
CA ILE A 138 -21.01 24.51 6.55
C ILE A 138 -21.53 25.30 5.36
N PHE A 139 -22.37 24.66 4.56
CA PHE A 139 -23.08 25.28 3.46
C PHE A 139 -24.32 26.01 3.94
N VAL A 140 -24.50 27.24 3.47
CA VAL A 140 -25.69 28.03 3.80
C VAL A 140 -26.72 27.89 2.70
N VAL A 141 -27.96 27.69 3.11
CA VAL A 141 -29.09 27.47 2.22
C VAL A 141 -30.05 28.66 2.32
N ASP A 142 -30.31 29.28 1.17
CA ASP A 142 -31.12 30.47 1.01
C ASP A 142 -32.38 30.19 0.19
N GLU A 143 -33.41 31.02 0.35
CA GLU A 143 -34.67 30.97 -0.38
C GLU A 143 -34.51 31.51 -1.81
N LEU A 144 -35.19 30.87 -2.75
CA LEU A 144 -35.34 31.38 -4.11
C LEU A 144 -36.50 32.37 -4.20
N ALA A 145 -36.44 33.30 -5.15
CA ALA A 145 -37.54 34.22 -5.40
C ALA A 145 -38.84 33.47 -5.77
N LYS A 146 -39.98 34.07 -5.46
CA LYS A 146 -41.29 33.58 -5.93
C LYS A 146 -41.46 33.82 -7.42
N ASP A 147 -41.03 34.99 -7.88
CA ASP A 147 -41.09 35.38 -9.28
C ASP A 147 -39.83 34.90 -10.02
N PRO A 148 -39.97 34.09 -11.09
CA PRO A 148 -38.84 33.70 -11.91
C PRO A 148 -38.06 34.87 -12.53
N GLU A 149 -38.70 36.03 -12.78
CA GLU A 149 -38.03 37.22 -13.31
C GLU A 149 -37.10 37.85 -12.27
N ASP A 150 -37.54 37.95 -11.01
CA ASP A 150 -36.72 38.41 -9.89
C ASP A 150 -35.53 37.46 -9.63
N GLU A 151 -35.77 36.15 -9.70
CA GLU A 151 -34.69 35.16 -9.57
C GLU A 151 -33.69 35.28 -10.71
N ALA A 152 -34.15 35.47 -11.94
CA ALA A 152 -33.28 35.67 -13.10
C ALA A 152 -32.43 36.94 -12.95
N TYR A 153 -33.03 38.03 -12.47
CA TYR A 153 -32.32 39.27 -12.18
C TYR A 153 -31.25 39.08 -11.10
N ARG A 154 -31.59 38.43 -9.98
CA ARG A 154 -30.63 38.09 -8.93
C ARG A 154 -29.45 37.28 -9.48
N MET A 155 -29.72 36.28 -10.32
CA MET A 155 -28.68 35.44 -10.92
C MET A 155 -27.81 36.21 -11.92
N GLU A 156 -28.37 37.15 -12.69
CA GLU A 156 -27.59 38.04 -13.57
C GLU A 156 -26.64 38.92 -12.76
N LEU A 157 -27.14 39.52 -11.68
CA LEU A 157 -26.31 40.32 -10.77
C LEU A 157 -25.18 39.49 -10.15
N LEU A 158 -25.47 38.29 -9.67
CA LEU A 158 -24.46 37.38 -9.12
C LEU A 158 -23.43 36.97 -10.17
N SER A 159 -23.85 36.73 -11.42
CA SER A 159 -22.94 36.42 -12.53
C SER A 159 -22.02 37.60 -12.87
N MET A 160 -22.54 38.83 -12.78
CA MET A 160 -21.75 40.06 -12.97
C MET A 160 -20.68 40.18 -11.89
N LEU A 161 -21.06 40.01 -10.62
CA LEU A 161 -20.12 40.05 -9.49
C LEU A 161 -19.08 38.92 -9.56
N ALA A 162 -19.49 37.70 -9.93
CA ALA A 162 -18.58 36.56 -10.14
C ALA A 162 -17.60 36.79 -11.30
N THR A 163 -18.01 37.53 -12.32
CA THR A 163 -17.11 37.93 -13.42
C THR A 163 -16.04 38.90 -12.92
N MET A 164 -16.40 39.80 -12.01
CA MET A 164 -15.46 40.71 -11.38
C MET A 164 -14.47 39.98 -10.47
N THR A 165 -14.92 39.03 -9.64
CA THR A 165 -14.00 38.23 -8.81
C THR A 165 -13.03 37.42 -9.68
N LYS A 166 -13.50 36.80 -10.76
CA LYS A 166 -12.63 36.14 -11.74
C LYS A 166 -11.62 37.11 -12.37
N GLY A 167 -12.04 38.33 -12.67
CA GLY A 167 -11.16 39.40 -13.16
C GLY A 167 -10.01 39.71 -12.19
N ILE A 168 -10.28 39.72 -10.88
CA ILE A 168 -9.25 39.90 -9.84
C ILE A 168 -8.32 38.68 -9.77
N MET A 169 -8.87 37.46 -9.78
CA MET A 169 -8.07 36.22 -9.78
C MET A 169 -7.13 36.15 -10.99
N ASP A 170 -7.59 36.65 -12.14
CA ASP A 170 -6.82 36.77 -13.38
C ASP A 170 -5.83 37.97 -13.40
N LYS A 171 -5.75 38.75 -12.31
CA LYS A 171 -4.93 39.96 -12.18
C LYS A 171 -5.27 41.07 -13.19
N LYS A 172 -6.55 41.22 -13.53
CA LYS A 172 -7.08 42.18 -14.53
C LYS A 172 -7.75 43.40 -13.91
N GLU A 173 -7.70 43.56 -12.59
CA GLU A 173 -8.36 44.63 -11.84
C GLU A 173 -7.89 46.03 -12.26
N ASN A 174 -6.66 46.17 -12.76
CA ASN A 174 -6.11 47.46 -13.21
C ASN A 174 -6.47 47.81 -14.67
N THR A 175 -7.22 46.96 -15.38
CA THR A 175 -7.57 47.21 -16.78
C THR A 175 -8.69 48.24 -16.91
N LYS A 176 -8.69 49.02 -17.99
CA LYS A 176 -9.76 49.98 -18.30
C LYS A 176 -11.13 49.33 -18.38
N ILE A 177 -11.18 48.09 -18.88
CA ILE A 177 -12.43 47.31 -18.99
C ILE A 177 -12.96 47.02 -17.58
N PHE A 178 -12.13 46.44 -16.71
CA PHE A 178 -12.52 46.14 -15.34
C PHE A 178 -13.01 47.39 -14.59
N GLN A 179 -12.29 48.50 -14.69
CA GLN A 179 -12.68 49.75 -14.01
C GLN A 179 -14.01 50.30 -14.53
N LYS A 180 -14.26 50.22 -15.84
CA LYS A 180 -15.53 50.61 -16.45
C LYS A 180 -16.69 49.73 -15.97
N GLU A 181 -16.50 48.42 -15.92
CA GLU A 181 -17.53 47.49 -15.42
C GLU A 181 -17.78 47.71 -13.92
N LEU A 182 -16.73 47.98 -13.14
CA LEU A 182 -16.83 48.32 -11.72
C LEU A 182 -17.66 49.60 -11.49
N GLU A 183 -17.42 50.65 -12.28
CA GLU A 183 -18.22 51.88 -12.25
C GLU A 183 -19.68 51.61 -12.64
N ALA A 184 -19.92 50.77 -13.65
CA ALA A 184 -21.27 50.38 -14.06
C ALA A 184 -22.02 49.62 -12.96
N ILE A 185 -21.36 48.71 -12.25
CA ILE A 185 -21.93 48.00 -11.09
C ILE A 185 -22.27 48.97 -9.96
N GLU A 186 -21.36 49.89 -9.65
CA GLU A 186 -21.59 50.93 -8.64
C GLU A 186 -22.80 51.80 -8.98
N ASP A 187 -22.94 52.19 -10.25
CA ASP A 187 -24.06 52.99 -10.72
C ASP A 187 -25.36 52.19 -10.78
N LEU A 188 -25.31 50.90 -11.10
CA LEU A 188 -26.46 50.00 -11.11
C LEU A 188 -27.02 49.81 -9.69
N LEU A 189 -26.14 49.47 -8.75
CA LEU A 189 -26.49 49.13 -7.36
C LEU A 189 -26.58 50.35 -6.44
N LYS A 190 -26.17 51.54 -6.93
CA LYS A 190 -26.08 52.78 -6.15
C LYS A 190 -25.18 52.64 -4.91
N ILE A 191 -24.05 51.94 -5.07
CA ILE A 191 -23.03 51.73 -4.04
C ILE A 191 -21.68 52.30 -4.51
N LYS A 192 -20.72 52.42 -3.59
CA LYS A 192 -19.31 52.69 -3.91
C LYS A 192 -18.42 51.72 -3.16
N PHE A 193 -17.58 50.98 -3.88
CA PHE A 193 -16.60 50.10 -3.24
C PHE A 193 -15.41 50.91 -2.74
N ASP A 194 -14.89 50.56 -1.57
CA ASP A 194 -13.70 51.20 -1.02
C ASP A 194 -12.46 50.69 -1.74
N ARG A 195 -11.81 51.56 -2.52
CA ARG A 195 -10.60 51.24 -3.27
C ARG A 195 -9.36 51.06 -2.38
N ASN A 196 -9.43 51.43 -1.10
CA ASN A 196 -8.33 51.23 -0.15
C ASN A 196 -8.34 49.85 0.51
N HIS A 197 -9.41 49.06 0.29
CA HIS A 197 -9.55 47.70 0.81
C HIS A 197 -9.68 46.71 -0.35
N SER A 198 -9.58 45.41 -0.03
CA SER A 198 -9.74 44.35 -1.03
C SER A 198 -11.09 44.49 -1.73
N LEU A 199 -11.08 44.66 -3.05
CA LEU A 199 -12.28 44.62 -3.87
C LEU A 199 -12.89 43.21 -3.85
N GLU A 200 -12.04 42.18 -3.81
CA GLU A 200 -12.48 40.80 -3.77
C GLU A 200 -13.33 40.52 -2.54
N GLY A 201 -12.83 40.84 -1.34
CA GLY A 201 -13.58 40.65 -0.10
C GLY A 201 -14.89 41.44 -0.06
N GLN A 202 -14.92 42.64 -0.68
CA GLN A 202 -16.15 43.41 -0.82
C GLN A 202 -17.16 42.77 -1.78
N PHE A 203 -16.69 42.18 -2.89
CA PHE A 203 -17.56 41.42 -3.80
C PHE A 203 -18.13 40.18 -3.13
N TYR A 204 -17.31 39.41 -2.39
CA TYR A 204 -17.80 38.25 -1.63
C TYR A 204 -18.85 38.66 -0.58
N ALA A 205 -18.61 39.74 0.17
CA ALA A 205 -19.57 40.25 1.12
C ALA A 205 -20.89 40.67 0.45
N LEU A 206 -20.80 41.40 -0.68
CA LEU A 206 -21.97 41.83 -1.44
C LEU A 206 -22.73 40.65 -2.04
N MET A 207 -22.05 39.69 -2.65
CA MET A 207 -22.68 38.47 -3.17
C MET A 207 -23.40 37.71 -2.06
N ASN A 208 -22.79 37.59 -0.87
CA ASN A 208 -23.45 36.96 0.27
C ASN A 208 -24.71 37.73 0.73
N GLN A 209 -24.72 39.06 0.62
CA GLN A 209 -25.94 39.86 0.87
C GLN A 209 -27.01 39.60 -0.20
N VAL A 210 -26.62 39.56 -1.48
CA VAL A 210 -27.52 39.27 -2.60
C VAL A 210 -28.12 37.86 -2.49
N PHE A 211 -27.34 36.87 -2.01
CA PHE A 211 -27.87 35.53 -1.73
C PHE A 211 -29.08 35.56 -0.78
N GLN A 212 -29.09 36.51 0.15
CA GLN A 212 -30.09 36.59 1.21
C GLN A 212 -31.37 37.35 0.83
N GLU A 213 -31.41 37.97 -0.35
CA GLU A 213 -32.44 38.94 -0.76
C GLU A 213 -33.88 38.48 -0.54
N PHE A 214 -34.17 37.20 -0.80
CA PHE A 214 -35.53 36.65 -0.71
C PHE A 214 -35.79 35.86 0.57
N ASN A 215 -34.86 35.80 1.53
CA ASN A 215 -35.08 35.02 2.75
C ASN A 215 -36.25 35.60 3.58
N GLY A 216 -37.25 34.75 3.87
CA GLY A 216 -38.45 35.11 4.63
C GLY A 216 -39.63 35.53 3.76
N GLU A 217 -39.38 35.97 2.53
CA GLU A 217 -40.41 36.38 1.56
C GLU A 217 -40.39 35.53 0.27
N GLY A 218 -39.45 34.60 0.16
CA GLY A 218 -39.19 33.77 -1.00
C GLY A 218 -40.22 32.68 -1.24
N GLY A 219 -39.96 31.86 -2.25
CA GLY A 219 -40.82 30.78 -2.70
C GLY A 219 -40.65 29.49 -1.90
N GLU A 220 -41.11 28.39 -2.50
CA GLU A 220 -41.09 27.05 -1.92
C GLU A 220 -39.79 26.27 -2.21
N MET A 221 -38.80 26.93 -2.82
CA MET A 221 -37.54 26.33 -3.23
C MET A 221 -36.37 26.97 -2.49
N LEU A 222 -35.40 26.14 -2.14
CA LEU A 222 -34.17 26.50 -1.47
C LEU A 222 -32.96 26.14 -2.35
N ALA A 223 -31.85 26.84 -2.16
CA ALA A 223 -30.59 26.47 -2.77
C ALA A 223 -29.38 26.89 -1.92
N CYS A 224 -28.29 26.11 -2.03
CA CYS A 224 -26.96 26.62 -1.73
C CYS A 224 -26.53 27.51 -2.91
N MET A 225 -26.57 28.83 -2.73
CA MET A 225 -26.42 29.79 -3.82
C MET A 225 -25.11 29.65 -4.63
N PRO A 226 -23.92 29.47 -4.00
CA PRO A 226 -22.69 29.22 -4.74
C PRO A 226 -22.78 28.00 -5.67
N PHE A 227 -23.42 26.92 -5.21
CA PHE A 227 -23.61 25.71 -6.01
C PHE A 227 -24.65 25.92 -7.12
N ARG A 228 -25.73 26.65 -6.83
CA ARG A 228 -26.77 27.03 -7.82
C ARG A 228 -26.22 27.85 -8.99
N MET A 229 -25.27 28.74 -8.72
CA MET A 229 -24.60 29.53 -9.76
C MET A 229 -23.85 28.67 -10.77
N LEU A 230 -23.33 27.52 -10.34
CA LEU A 230 -22.65 26.56 -11.22
C LEU A 230 -23.64 25.56 -11.85
N HIS A 231 -24.72 25.25 -11.13
CA HIS A 231 -25.71 24.26 -11.53
C HIS A 231 -27.12 24.82 -11.40
N ALA A 232 -27.67 25.36 -12.50
CA ALA A 232 -28.98 25.99 -12.58
C ALA A 232 -30.19 25.08 -12.26
N LYS A 233 -29.98 23.82 -11.87
CA LYS A 233 -31.03 22.90 -11.38
C LYS A 233 -30.83 22.50 -9.91
N ALA A 234 -29.74 22.94 -9.28
CA ALA A 234 -29.39 22.59 -7.91
C ALA A 234 -30.22 23.40 -6.90
N CYS A 235 -31.49 23.06 -6.81
CA CYS A 235 -32.43 23.59 -5.84
C CYS A 235 -33.35 22.47 -5.37
N PHE A 236 -33.86 22.58 -4.14
CA PHE A 236 -34.67 21.55 -3.52
C PHE A 236 -35.85 22.14 -2.75
N PRO A 237 -36.94 21.38 -2.53
CA PRO A 237 -38.14 21.90 -1.88
C PRO A 237 -37.89 22.30 -0.43
N LYS A 238 -38.36 23.48 -0.03
CA LYS A 238 -38.32 23.96 1.36
C LYS A 238 -39.00 22.99 2.32
N ALA A 239 -40.06 22.34 1.87
CA ALA A 239 -40.79 21.32 2.63
C ALA A 239 -39.91 20.12 3.07
N ALA A 240 -38.81 19.81 2.36
CA ALA A 240 -37.92 18.71 2.71
C ALA A 240 -37.29 18.89 4.11
N PHE A 241 -37.15 20.14 4.56
CA PHE A 241 -36.50 20.54 5.81
C PHE A 241 -37.49 20.78 6.97
N LYS A 242 -38.79 20.47 6.76
CA LYS A 242 -39.83 20.67 7.77
C LYS A 242 -39.62 19.79 9.00
N GLU A 243 -39.10 18.59 8.78
CA GLU A 243 -38.80 17.60 9.81
C GLU A 243 -37.37 17.09 9.66
N THR A 244 -36.78 16.64 10.77
CA THR A 244 -35.44 16.09 10.83
C THR A 244 -35.51 14.59 11.10
N VAL A 245 -34.73 13.81 10.36
CA VAL A 245 -34.45 12.40 10.68
C VAL A 245 -32.99 12.28 11.11
N TRP A 246 -32.68 11.32 11.99
CA TRP A 246 -31.32 11.03 12.43
C TRP A 246 -30.85 9.73 11.78
N LEU A 247 -29.92 9.84 10.84
CA LEU A 247 -29.37 8.69 10.12
C LEU A 247 -28.15 8.14 10.86
N PRO A 248 -27.94 6.81 10.88
CA PRO A 248 -26.67 6.23 11.31
C PRO A 248 -25.52 6.76 10.44
N PHE A 249 -24.41 7.13 11.07
CA PHE A 249 -23.21 7.58 10.37
C PHE A 249 -21.97 7.23 11.19
N CYS A 250 -21.18 6.28 10.69
CA CYS A 250 -20.05 5.70 11.40
C CYS A 250 -20.48 5.13 12.78
N ASN A 251 -19.85 5.59 13.86
CA ASN A 251 -20.19 5.27 15.25
C ASN A 251 -21.15 6.30 15.90
N THR A 252 -21.75 7.19 15.12
CA THR A 252 -22.66 8.24 15.59
C THR A 252 -23.94 8.30 14.75
N LYS A 253 -24.73 9.37 14.93
CA LYS A 253 -25.85 9.72 14.06
C LYS A 253 -25.70 11.16 13.60
N ILE A 254 -26.18 11.43 12.39
CA ILE A 254 -26.17 12.76 11.79
C ILE A 254 -27.59 13.19 11.41
N PRO A 255 -28.00 14.45 11.63
CA PRO A 255 -29.31 14.90 11.23
C PRO A 255 -29.38 15.05 9.71
N ALA A 256 -30.50 14.67 9.11
CA ALA A 256 -30.78 14.84 7.69
C ALA A 256 -32.22 15.38 7.52
N PRO A 257 -32.52 16.05 6.39
CA PRO A 257 -33.89 16.44 6.07
C PRO A 257 -34.75 15.18 5.97
N LYS A 258 -36.01 15.21 6.44
CA LYS A 258 -36.89 14.03 6.36
C LYS A 258 -37.07 13.53 4.93
N ASP A 259 -37.13 14.45 3.97
CA ASP A 259 -37.13 14.13 2.54
C ASP A 259 -35.73 14.34 1.94
N TYR A 260 -34.74 13.62 2.48
CA TYR A 260 -33.38 13.64 1.95
C TYR A 260 -33.30 13.12 0.51
N ASP A 261 -34.27 12.31 0.05
CA ASP A 261 -34.32 11.77 -1.31
C ASP A 261 -34.46 12.89 -2.36
N SER A 262 -35.36 13.85 -2.12
CA SER A 262 -35.48 15.04 -2.98
C SER A 262 -34.19 15.87 -3.03
N VAL A 263 -33.49 16.00 -1.89
CA VAL A 263 -32.22 16.75 -1.81
C VAL A 263 -31.11 16.04 -2.59
N LEU A 264 -30.96 14.73 -2.41
CA LEU A 264 -29.96 13.93 -3.12
C LEU A 264 -30.22 13.87 -4.63
N LYS A 265 -31.48 13.72 -5.05
CA LYS A 265 -31.86 13.76 -6.47
C LYS A 265 -31.57 15.11 -7.12
N ALA A 266 -31.78 16.21 -6.38
CA ALA A 266 -31.46 17.55 -6.88
C ALA A 266 -29.95 17.76 -7.09
N LYS A 267 -29.10 17.13 -6.27
CA LYS A 267 -27.62 17.24 -6.37
C LYS A 267 -27.00 16.25 -7.35
N TYR A 268 -27.45 15.00 -7.36
CA TYR A 268 -26.77 13.89 -8.02
C TYR A 268 -27.63 13.17 -9.08
N GLY A 269 -28.92 13.48 -9.19
CA GLY A 269 -29.85 12.72 -10.03
C GLY A 269 -30.06 11.31 -9.46
N ASP A 270 -29.66 10.28 -10.20
CA ASP A 270 -29.70 8.89 -9.72
C ASP A 270 -28.52 8.58 -8.81
N TYR A 271 -28.62 9.00 -7.54
CA TYR A 271 -27.56 8.88 -6.54
C TYR A 271 -27.27 7.44 -6.08
N HIS A 272 -28.11 6.47 -6.46
CA HIS A 272 -27.83 5.06 -6.24
C HIS A 272 -26.75 4.52 -7.19
N LYS A 273 -26.53 5.20 -8.33
CA LYS A 273 -25.39 4.89 -9.19
C LYS A 273 -24.09 5.33 -8.52
N THR A 274 -23.19 4.38 -8.29
CA THR A 274 -21.84 4.67 -7.79
C THR A 274 -21.02 5.37 -8.87
N VAL A 275 -20.43 6.52 -8.51
CA VAL A 275 -19.47 7.29 -9.32
C VAL A 275 -18.31 7.68 -8.42
N LYS A 276 -17.08 7.32 -8.82
CA LYS A 276 -15.85 7.55 -8.05
C LYS A 276 -15.07 8.81 -8.45
N ALA A 277 -15.52 9.49 -9.50
CA ALA A 277 -15.01 10.79 -9.96
C ALA A 277 -15.69 11.99 -9.28
N GLY A 278 -15.15 13.18 -9.55
CA GLY A 278 -15.70 14.47 -9.14
C GLY A 278 -15.16 14.95 -7.78
N GLY A 279 -15.79 15.99 -7.24
CA GLY A 279 -15.40 16.67 -6.01
C GLY A 279 -15.22 18.17 -6.23
N GLY A 280 -15.35 18.96 -5.15
CA GLY A 280 -15.13 20.41 -5.17
C GLY A 280 -13.66 20.82 -4.98
N HIS A 281 -12.79 19.87 -4.59
CA HIS A 281 -11.38 20.08 -4.28
C HIS A 281 -10.53 18.87 -4.70
N GLY A 282 -9.21 18.99 -4.59
CA GLY A 282 -8.27 17.89 -4.85
C GLY A 282 -8.33 16.81 -3.76
N TYR A 283 -7.98 15.57 -4.12
CA TYR A 283 -8.05 14.42 -3.21
C TYR A 283 -6.65 13.79 -2.97
N PRO A 284 -6.28 13.47 -1.72
CA PRO A 284 -6.93 13.96 -0.53
C PRO A 284 -6.65 15.46 -0.34
N TYR A 285 -7.57 16.19 0.30
CA TYR A 285 -7.54 17.63 0.48
C TYR A 285 -6.30 18.10 1.23
N PHE A 286 -5.71 17.24 2.07
CA PHE A 286 -4.55 17.57 2.89
C PHE A 286 -3.20 17.31 2.20
N GLN A 287 -3.19 16.91 0.92
CA GLN A 287 -1.93 16.58 0.24
C GLN A 287 -0.96 17.77 0.15
N HIS A 288 -1.45 18.98 -0.10
CA HIS A 288 -0.57 20.14 -0.21
C HIS A 288 0.13 20.45 1.12
N TYR A 289 -0.50 20.20 2.27
CA TYR A 289 0.15 20.34 3.58
C TYR A 289 1.29 19.34 3.77
N ILE A 290 1.14 18.13 3.22
CA ILE A 290 2.23 17.14 3.19
C ILE A 290 3.38 17.66 2.33
N ASP A 291 3.09 18.24 1.16
CA ASP A 291 4.09 18.81 0.26
C ASP A 291 4.79 20.05 0.86
N GLU A 292 4.07 20.92 1.55
CA GLU A 292 4.60 22.07 2.29
C GLU A 292 5.57 21.62 3.39
N LEU A 293 5.15 20.67 4.24
CA LEU A 293 5.99 20.13 5.31
C LEU A 293 7.29 19.52 4.76
N LYS A 294 7.25 18.85 3.61
CA LYS A 294 8.47 18.34 2.94
C LYS A 294 9.43 19.46 2.53
N SER A 295 8.89 20.58 2.08
CA SER A 295 9.71 21.70 1.58
C SER A 295 10.40 22.45 2.72
N GLU A 296 9.81 22.43 3.91
CA GLU A 296 10.29 23.18 5.07
C GLU A 296 11.09 22.32 6.07
N LEU A 297 10.79 21.02 6.18
CA LEU A 297 11.46 20.13 7.11
C LEU A 297 12.71 19.48 6.50
N PRO A 298 13.82 19.38 7.26
CA PRO A 298 14.95 18.52 6.92
C PRO A 298 14.50 17.07 6.61
N GLU A 299 15.19 16.41 5.68
CA GLU A 299 14.85 15.07 5.18
C GLU A 299 14.76 13.99 6.28
N ASP A 300 15.49 14.17 7.38
CA ASP A 300 15.50 13.27 8.54
C ASP A 300 14.32 13.50 9.50
N LYS A 301 13.52 14.55 9.29
CA LYS A 301 12.41 14.94 10.18
C LYS A 301 11.01 14.65 9.65
N TRP A 302 10.84 14.47 8.33
CA TRP A 302 9.57 14.05 7.74
C TRP A 302 9.67 12.61 7.24
N THR A 303 8.94 11.69 7.89
CA THR A 303 9.30 10.26 7.89
C THR A 303 8.33 9.34 7.14
N PHE A 304 7.26 9.87 6.54
CA PHE A 304 6.18 9.02 5.98
C PHE A 304 6.07 9.01 4.46
N GLU A 305 6.94 9.70 3.75
CA GLU A 305 7.05 9.55 2.31
C GLU A 305 8.34 8.87 1.91
N TYR A 306 8.16 7.72 1.28
CA TYR A 306 9.24 6.97 0.69
C TYR A 306 9.83 7.74 -0.48
N ARG A 307 11.17 7.82 -0.51
CA ARG A 307 11.93 8.33 -1.64
C ARG A 307 12.70 7.18 -2.25
N PHE A 308 12.44 6.94 -3.53
CA PHE A 308 13.11 5.88 -4.27
C PHE A 308 14.59 6.21 -4.52
N SER A 309 15.45 5.25 -4.22
CA SER A 309 16.85 5.18 -4.67
C SER A 309 17.04 3.98 -5.61
N GLU A 310 17.97 4.06 -6.56
CA GLU A 310 18.30 2.89 -7.40
C GLU A 310 18.86 1.73 -6.56
N GLU A 311 19.46 2.01 -5.40
CA GLU A 311 19.93 1.01 -4.43
C GLU A 311 18.78 0.15 -3.86
N ASP A 312 17.54 0.65 -3.88
CA ASP A 312 16.37 -0.12 -3.44
C ASP A 312 16.05 -1.27 -4.39
N LEU A 313 16.50 -1.21 -5.65
CA LEU A 313 16.40 -2.33 -6.58
C LEU A 313 17.52 -3.36 -6.40
N GLU A 314 18.58 -3.02 -5.66
CA GLU A 314 19.70 -3.90 -5.43
C GLU A 314 19.36 -4.94 -4.37
N HIS A 315 19.66 -6.20 -4.71
CA HIS A 315 19.47 -7.34 -3.83
C HIS A 315 20.65 -8.30 -4.03
N LYS A 316 21.63 -8.20 -3.13
CA LYS A 316 22.82 -9.05 -3.13
C LYS A 316 22.44 -10.47 -2.69
N LYS A 317 22.57 -11.44 -3.59
CA LYS A 317 22.29 -12.86 -3.31
C LYS A 317 23.49 -13.49 -2.64
N ILE A 318 23.25 -14.13 -1.49
CA ILE A 318 24.26 -14.82 -0.69
C ILE A 318 23.78 -16.27 -0.52
N PRO A 319 24.56 -17.28 -0.96
CA PRO A 319 24.17 -18.68 -0.88
C PRO A 319 23.74 -19.07 0.54
N ASN A 320 22.61 -19.78 0.66
CA ASN A 320 22.27 -20.44 1.92
C ASN A 320 22.98 -21.80 2.03
N PHE A 321 22.80 -22.51 3.15
CA PHE A 321 23.44 -23.82 3.33
C PHE A 321 23.08 -24.81 2.22
N ARG A 322 21.82 -24.81 1.80
CA ARG A 322 21.32 -25.71 0.76
C ARG A 322 21.99 -25.42 -0.60
N ASP A 323 22.13 -24.15 -0.97
CA ASP A 323 22.84 -23.72 -2.17
C ASP A 323 24.30 -24.19 -2.14
N MET A 324 25.00 -23.91 -1.04
CA MET A 324 26.39 -24.35 -0.85
C MET A 324 26.53 -25.88 -0.94
N ALA A 325 25.62 -26.62 -0.29
CA ALA A 325 25.65 -28.08 -0.31
C ALA A 325 25.44 -28.66 -1.72
N LEU A 326 24.54 -28.06 -2.52
CA LEU A 326 24.32 -28.48 -3.90
C LEU A 326 25.51 -28.12 -4.80
N GLU A 327 26.12 -26.95 -4.60
CA GLU A 327 27.33 -26.56 -5.33
C GLU A 327 28.50 -27.50 -5.03
N THR A 328 28.71 -27.85 -3.75
CA THR A 328 29.71 -28.84 -3.35
C THR A 328 29.44 -30.21 -3.97
N LEU A 329 28.18 -30.66 -3.99
CA LEU A 329 27.82 -31.91 -4.66
C LEU A 329 28.09 -31.87 -6.17
N ASP A 330 27.72 -30.78 -6.86
CA ASP A 330 27.98 -30.61 -8.29
C ASP A 330 29.50 -30.61 -8.58
N TYR A 331 30.30 -30.00 -7.68
CA TYR A 331 31.76 -30.06 -7.73
C TYR A 331 32.28 -31.50 -7.62
N LEU A 332 31.79 -32.28 -6.63
CA LEU A 332 32.16 -33.69 -6.46
C LEU A 332 31.80 -34.51 -7.69
N VAL A 333 30.59 -34.32 -8.25
CA VAL A 333 30.14 -35.01 -9.48
C VAL A 333 31.04 -34.68 -10.67
N LEU A 334 31.39 -33.40 -10.85
CA LEU A 334 32.26 -32.96 -11.95
C LEU A 334 33.67 -33.55 -11.83
N LYS A 335 34.26 -33.50 -10.63
CA LYS A 335 35.60 -34.06 -10.38
C LYS A 335 35.62 -35.57 -10.48
N ASN A 336 34.57 -36.25 -10.03
CA ASN A 336 34.44 -37.70 -10.19
C ASN A 336 34.32 -38.10 -11.67
N LYS A 337 33.63 -37.30 -12.49
CA LYS A 337 33.62 -37.49 -13.94
C LYS A 337 35.02 -37.32 -14.52
N ARG A 338 35.78 -36.31 -14.06
CA ARG A 338 37.16 -36.06 -14.50
C ARG A 338 38.10 -37.22 -14.16
N ILE A 339 37.95 -37.84 -12.99
CA ILE A 339 38.68 -39.08 -12.63
C ILE A 339 38.43 -40.17 -13.66
N PHE A 340 37.18 -40.40 -14.05
CA PHE A 340 36.85 -41.42 -15.04
C PHE A 340 37.44 -41.08 -16.42
N GLU A 341 37.45 -39.81 -16.82
CA GLU A 341 38.11 -39.35 -18.05
C GLU A 341 39.63 -39.58 -18.01
N CYS A 342 40.31 -39.23 -16.91
CA CYS A 342 41.73 -39.50 -16.71
C CYS A 342 42.03 -41.01 -16.73
N PHE A 343 41.16 -41.82 -16.12
CA PHE A 343 41.27 -43.26 -16.14
C PHE A 343 41.18 -43.80 -17.57
N MET A 344 40.17 -43.37 -18.35
CA MET A 344 40.03 -43.77 -19.76
C MET A 344 41.19 -43.31 -20.64
N ALA A 345 41.79 -42.17 -20.31
CA ALA A 345 43.02 -41.67 -20.92
C ALA A 345 44.28 -42.37 -20.42
N GLY A 346 44.18 -43.36 -19.53
CA GLY A 346 45.33 -44.09 -19.00
C GLY A 346 46.29 -43.22 -18.20
N ASP A 347 45.80 -42.25 -17.43
CA ASP A 347 46.60 -41.39 -16.56
C ASP A 347 46.28 -41.67 -15.08
N PHE A 348 46.85 -42.76 -14.55
CA PHE A 348 46.56 -43.21 -13.18
C PHE A 348 47.10 -42.25 -12.12
N SER A 349 48.21 -41.58 -12.38
CA SER A 349 48.77 -40.57 -11.47
C SER A 349 47.79 -39.41 -11.27
N ALA A 350 47.21 -38.89 -12.37
CA ALA A 350 46.16 -37.87 -12.28
C ALA A 350 44.90 -38.37 -11.56
N CYS A 351 44.50 -39.64 -11.76
CA CYS A 351 43.39 -40.23 -11.02
C CYS A 351 43.65 -40.25 -9.50
N LEU A 352 44.81 -40.75 -9.06
CA LEU A 352 45.15 -40.86 -7.64
C LEU A 352 45.18 -39.48 -6.96
N GLN A 353 45.76 -38.48 -7.62
CA GLN A 353 45.76 -37.10 -7.11
C GLN A 353 44.34 -36.54 -6.96
N LEU A 354 43.50 -36.68 -7.99
CA LEU A 354 42.12 -36.20 -7.96
C LEU A 354 41.29 -36.95 -6.91
N MET A 355 41.47 -38.27 -6.75
CA MET A 355 40.79 -39.08 -5.76
C MET A 355 41.10 -38.63 -4.33
N GLY A 356 42.36 -38.33 -4.01
CA GLY A 356 42.74 -37.81 -2.70
C GLY A 356 42.08 -36.46 -2.41
N GLN A 357 42.15 -35.52 -3.36
CA GLN A 357 41.55 -34.19 -3.22
C GLN A 357 40.04 -34.24 -2.96
N ILE A 358 39.29 -35.04 -3.73
CA ILE A 358 37.83 -35.09 -3.56
C ILE A 358 37.39 -35.91 -2.34
N GLN A 359 38.23 -36.82 -1.85
CA GLN A 359 37.93 -37.55 -0.63
C GLN A 359 37.98 -36.62 0.59
N GLU A 360 38.99 -35.75 0.67
CA GLU A 360 39.06 -34.71 1.71
C GLU A 360 37.85 -33.75 1.64
N GLU A 361 37.49 -33.30 0.44
CA GLU A 361 36.31 -32.45 0.22
C GLU A 361 35.01 -33.15 0.64
N ALA A 362 34.83 -34.43 0.28
CA ALA A 362 33.64 -35.19 0.63
C ALA A 362 33.51 -35.44 2.14
N ILE A 363 34.63 -35.61 2.85
CA ILE A 363 34.66 -35.70 4.32
C ILE A 363 34.26 -34.35 4.94
N ALA A 364 34.86 -33.25 4.49
CA ALA A 364 34.52 -31.91 4.96
C ALA A 364 33.04 -31.59 4.72
N PHE A 365 32.51 -31.98 3.56
CA PHE A 365 31.10 -31.83 3.22
C PHE A 365 30.19 -32.66 4.14
N GLY A 366 30.56 -33.91 4.42
CA GLY A 366 29.84 -34.76 5.38
C GLY A 366 29.75 -34.12 6.76
N ASN A 367 30.88 -33.63 7.29
CA ASN A 367 30.92 -32.94 8.58
C ASN A 367 30.02 -31.68 8.61
N ALA A 368 29.99 -30.91 7.51
CA ALA A 368 29.15 -29.73 7.41
C ALA A 368 27.65 -30.08 7.41
N VAL A 369 27.27 -31.14 6.69
CA VAL A 369 25.89 -31.67 6.68
C VAL A 369 25.48 -32.14 8.08
N GLU A 370 26.34 -32.91 8.75
CA GLU A 370 26.10 -33.41 10.10
C GLU A 370 25.95 -32.27 11.11
N ALA A 371 26.80 -31.24 11.03
CA ALA A 371 26.70 -30.07 11.90
C ALA A 371 25.37 -29.30 11.73
N LYS A 372 24.80 -29.25 10.51
CA LYS A 372 23.53 -28.54 10.27
C LYS A 372 22.29 -29.40 10.55
N LYS A 373 22.32 -30.70 10.21
CA LYS A 373 21.16 -31.59 10.31
C LYS A 373 21.13 -32.46 11.58
N GLY A 374 22.27 -32.64 12.23
CA GLY A 374 22.46 -33.61 13.30
C GLY A 374 22.96 -34.97 12.79
N GLU A 375 23.34 -35.83 13.74
CA GLU A 375 23.87 -37.18 13.46
C GLU A 375 22.83 -38.07 12.75
N GLY A 376 23.31 -39.00 11.92
CA GLY A 376 22.48 -40.04 11.31
C GLY A 376 21.71 -39.64 10.04
N SER A 377 22.11 -38.56 9.36
CA SER A 377 21.50 -38.19 8.06
C SER A 377 21.80 -39.23 6.95
N GLU A 378 20.84 -39.48 6.07
CA GLU A 378 21.04 -40.36 4.90
C GLU A 378 22.13 -39.81 3.97
N THR A 379 22.26 -38.48 3.87
CA THR A 379 23.29 -37.81 3.08
C THR A 379 24.69 -38.19 3.55
N VAL A 380 24.96 -38.10 4.86
CA VAL A 380 26.27 -38.48 5.44
C VAL A 380 26.56 -39.96 5.20
N ALA A 381 25.59 -40.84 5.43
CA ALA A 381 25.77 -42.28 5.20
C ALA A 381 26.11 -42.63 3.74
N TYR A 382 25.60 -41.87 2.76
CA TYR A 382 25.98 -42.06 1.35
C TYR A 382 27.32 -41.40 1.00
N LEU A 383 27.70 -40.30 1.66
CA LEU A 383 29.03 -39.70 1.53
C LEU A 383 30.12 -40.62 2.09
N GLU A 384 29.87 -41.31 3.21
CA GLU A 384 30.77 -42.31 3.76
C GLU A 384 31.01 -43.46 2.78
N LYS A 385 29.93 -44.02 2.20
CA LYS A 385 30.02 -45.06 1.16
C LYS A 385 30.73 -44.59 -0.11
N TYR A 386 30.56 -43.30 -0.44
CA TYR A 386 31.29 -42.67 -1.54
C TYR A 386 32.79 -42.62 -1.24
N CYS A 387 33.20 -42.15 -0.06
CA CYS A 387 34.58 -42.12 0.39
C CYS A 387 35.21 -43.52 0.46
N GLU A 388 34.47 -44.52 0.94
CA GLU A 388 34.91 -45.92 0.95
C GLU A 388 35.16 -46.44 -0.48
N ALA A 389 34.22 -46.18 -1.40
CA ALA A 389 34.38 -46.57 -2.80
C ALA A 389 35.55 -45.85 -3.50
N LEU A 390 35.77 -44.57 -3.17
CA LEU A 390 36.93 -43.83 -3.65
C LEU A 390 38.23 -44.43 -3.14
N PHE A 391 38.30 -44.76 -1.86
CA PHE A 391 39.48 -45.39 -1.26
C PHE A 391 39.81 -46.75 -1.90
N HIS A 392 38.79 -47.58 -2.14
CA HIS A 392 38.97 -48.84 -2.88
C HIS A 392 39.45 -48.60 -4.32
N SER A 393 38.94 -47.57 -4.99
CA SER A 393 39.40 -47.17 -6.33
C SER A 393 40.85 -46.70 -6.33
N TYR A 394 41.22 -45.92 -5.33
CA TYR A 394 42.59 -45.44 -5.12
C TYR A 394 43.54 -46.63 -4.95
N LYS A 395 43.24 -47.55 -4.04
CA LYS A 395 44.08 -48.73 -3.77
C LYS A 395 44.25 -49.60 -5.00
N ALA A 396 43.18 -49.87 -5.74
CA ALA A 396 43.23 -50.68 -6.95
C ALA A 396 44.08 -50.03 -8.06
N LEU A 397 44.02 -48.69 -8.22
CA LEU A 397 44.86 -47.97 -9.18
C LEU A 397 46.31 -47.84 -8.71
N GLU A 398 46.56 -47.66 -7.41
CA GLU A 398 47.89 -47.60 -6.81
C GLU A 398 48.65 -48.93 -7.04
N GLU A 399 47.98 -50.06 -6.84
CA GLU A 399 48.54 -51.39 -7.10
C GLU A 399 48.79 -51.65 -8.60
N ALA A 400 47.97 -51.07 -9.48
CA ALA A 400 48.09 -51.21 -10.93
C ALA A 400 49.07 -50.20 -11.58
N LEU A 401 49.49 -49.16 -10.85
CA LEU A 401 50.34 -48.08 -11.34
C LEU A 401 51.70 -48.58 -11.90
N PRO A 402 52.46 -49.47 -11.23
CA PRO A 402 53.74 -49.94 -11.74
C PRO A 402 53.62 -50.70 -13.07
N LEU A 403 52.52 -51.44 -13.26
CA LEU A 403 52.24 -52.17 -14.50
C LEU A 403 51.90 -51.24 -15.66
N GLN A 404 51.25 -50.12 -15.37
CA GLN A 404 50.90 -49.09 -16.34
C GLN A 404 52.12 -48.22 -16.73
N GLU A 405 53.06 -47.99 -15.82
CA GLU A 405 54.34 -47.32 -16.13
C GLU A 405 55.25 -48.18 -17.01
N GLN A 406 55.26 -49.50 -16.81
CA GLN A 406 56.05 -50.45 -17.61
C GLN A 406 55.50 -50.67 -19.03
N SER A 407 54.21 -50.43 -19.28
CA SER A 407 53.58 -50.68 -20.58
C SER A 407 53.92 -49.65 -21.67
N GLY A 408 54.56 -48.53 -21.34
CA GLY A 408 55.09 -47.55 -22.30
C GLY A 408 54.07 -46.70 -23.07
N GLU A 409 52.79 -47.08 -23.11
CA GLU A 409 51.71 -46.34 -23.76
C GLU A 409 50.61 -45.92 -22.78
N LYS A 410 50.13 -44.68 -22.91
CA LYS A 410 49.14 -44.03 -22.03
C LYS A 410 47.72 -44.03 -22.63
N LYS A 411 47.19 -45.13 -23.18
CA LYS A 411 45.79 -45.17 -23.70
C LYS A 411 45.12 -46.55 -23.64
N GLY A 412 44.19 -46.71 -22.68
CA GLY A 412 43.12 -47.72 -22.74
C GLY A 412 43.57 -49.20 -22.75
N PRO A 413 42.67 -50.14 -23.12
CA PRO A 413 43.00 -51.57 -23.20
C PRO A 413 43.97 -51.92 -24.38
N ALA A 414 44.62 -50.93 -24.99
CA ALA A 414 45.51 -51.11 -26.12
C ALA A 414 46.97 -51.18 -25.64
N GLY A 415 47.68 -52.24 -26.07
CA GLY A 415 49.05 -52.56 -25.67
C GLY A 415 49.13 -53.82 -24.81
N ASN A 416 50.18 -53.92 -23.97
CA ASN A 416 50.45 -55.09 -23.12
C ASN A 416 49.66 -55.10 -21.78
N PHE A 417 48.75 -54.15 -21.54
CA PHE A 417 47.97 -54.10 -20.30
C PHE A 417 46.85 -55.16 -20.30
N PRO A 418 46.68 -55.97 -19.23
CA PRO A 418 45.70 -57.06 -19.24
C PRO A 418 44.26 -56.55 -19.38
N ALA A 419 43.56 -56.97 -20.44
CA ALA A 419 42.19 -56.53 -20.73
C ALA A 419 41.18 -56.88 -19.62
N ALA A 420 41.37 -58.01 -18.94
CA ALA A 420 40.53 -58.40 -17.80
C ALA A 420 40.72 -57.45 -16.61
N LEU A 421 41.98 -57.14 -16.26
CA LEU A 421 42.32 -56.20 -15.19
C LEU A 421 41.81 -54.78 -15.49
N TRP A 422 41.92 -54.33 -16.75
CA TRP A 422 41.38 -53.04 -17.17
C TRP A 422 39.87 -52.95 -16.92
N LYS A 423 39.12 -54.00 -17.30
CA LYS A 423 37.67 -54.06 -17.10
C LYS A 423 37.30 -54.05 -15.62
N ASP A 424 38.06 -54.74 -14.79
CA ASP A 424 37.86 -54.75 -13.34
C ASP A 424 38.12 -53.37 -12.72
N LEU A 425 39.24 -52.73 -13.08
CA LEU A 425 39.57 -51.37 -12.66
C LEU A 425 38.51 -50.36 -13.13
N GLN A 426 38.01 -50.49 -14.36
CA GLN A 426 36.95 -49.63 -14.88
C GLN A 426 35.69 -49.71 -14.02
N ASN A 427 35.26 -50.92 -13.64
CA ASN A 427 34.09 -51.12 -12.78
C ASN A 427 34.31 -50.52 -11.39
N ILE A 428 35.52 -50.66 -10.82
CA ILE A 428 35.88 -50.11 -9.52
C ILE A 428 35.85 -48.57 -9.57
N VAL A 429 36.55 -47.95 -10.53
CA VAL A 429 36.65 -46.49 -10.69
C VAL A 429 35.29 -45.85 -11.03
N GLN A 430 34.38 -46.59 -11.65
CA GLN A 430 33.03 -46.10 -11.95
C GLN A 430 32.08 -46.16 -10.74
N LYS A 431 32.35 -47.03 -9.76
CA LYS A 431 31.47 -47.28 -8.60
C LYS A 431 31.17 -46.02 -7.76
N PRO A 432 32.13 -45.14 -7.43
CA PRO A 432 31.86 -43.92 -6.66
C PRO A 432 30.76 -43.03 -7.24
N ALA A 433 30.65 -42.93 -8.57
CA ALA A 433 29.62 -42.12 -9.22
C ALA A 433 28.19 -42.57 -8.89
N SER A 434 27.99 -43.86 -8.59
CA SER A 434 26.68 -44.38 -8.20
C SER A 434 26.24 -43.90 -6.81
N TYR A 435 27.18 -43.64 -5.91
CA TYR A 435 26.89 -43.11 -4.58
C TYR A 435 26.59 -41.61 -4.63
N LEU A 436 27.28 -40.82 -5.45
CA LEU A 436 26.95 -39.40 -5.64
C LEU A 436 25.51 -39.18 -6.13
N LYS A 437 24.97 -40.09 -6.95
CA LYS A 437 23.54 -40.05 -7.33
C LYS A 437 22.62 -40.26 -6.12
N LYS A 438 23.00 -41.11 -5.17
CA LYS A 438 22.23 -41.35 -3.93
C LYS A 438 22.39 -40.19 -2.94
N VAL A 439 23.61 -39.64 -2.83
CA VAL A 439 23.87 -38.40 -2.08
C VAL A 439 22.96 -37.29 -2.59
N LYS A 440 22.83 -37.12 -3.90
CA LYS A 440 21.91 -36.12 -4.47
C LYS A 440 20.47 -36.27 -3.97
N LEU A 441 19.91 -37.47 -4.08
CA LEU A 441 18.53 -37.74 -3.67
C LEU A 441 18.33 -37.55 -2.17
N ALA A 442 19.30 -38.00 -1.37
CA ALA A 442 19.28 -37.81 0.09
C ALA A 442 19.41 -36.33 0.46
N LEU A 443 20.30 -35.58 -0.20
CA LEU A 443 20.52 -34.17 0.05
C LEU A 443 19.28 -33.32 -0.28
N GLU A 444 18.61 -33.60 -1.40
CA GLU A 444 17.38 -32.92 -1.80
C GLU A 444 16.21 -33.19 -0.83
N LYS A 445 16.20 -34.38 -0.20
CA LYS A 445 15.24 -34.74 0.86
C LYS A 445 15.61 -34.10 2.20
N ASP A 446 16.91 -34.01 2.48
CA ASP A 446 17.44 -33.52 3.75
C ASP A 446 17.37 -32.00 3.86
N PHE A 447 17.55 -31.29 2.75
CA PHE A 447 17.55 -29.83 2.66
C PHE A 447 16.53 -29.37 1.61
N LYS A 448 15.28 -29.27 2.06
CA LYS A 448 14.19 -28.69 1.28
C LYS A 448 14.36 -27.18 1.14
N ARG A 449 13.68 -26.58 0.16
CA ARG A 449 13.62 -25.11 0.04
C ARG A 449 12.71 -24.57 1.14
N VAL A 450 13.24 -23.68 1.96
CA VAL A 450 12.48 -23.07 3.06
C VAL A 450 11.77 -21.81 2.54
N VAL A 451 10.44 -21.80 2.65
CA VAL A 451 9.61 -20.61 2.38
C VAL A 451 9.02 -20.13 3.69
N LEU A 452 9.38 -18.92 4.10
CA LEU A 452 8.96 -18.30 5.36
C LEU A 452 7.90 -17.22 5.10
N PHE A 453 6.69 -17.40 5.62
CA PHE A 453 5.60 -16.43 5.55
C PHE A 453 5.57 -15.55 6.80
N LEU A 454 5.51 -14.23 6.60
CA LEU A 454 5.56 -13.22 7.66
C LEU A 454 4.27 -12.37 7.72
N PRO A 455 3.10 -12.93 8.10
CA PRO A 455 1.91 -12.12 8.34
C PRO A 455 2.05 -11.33 9.64
N SER A 456 1.55 -10.10 9.66
CA SER A 456 1.46 -9.30 10.90
C SER A 456 0.06 -9.38 11.52
N ARG A 457 -0.98 -9.54 10.70
CA ARG A 457 -2.38 -9.55 11.16
C ARG A 457 -3.12 -10.79 10.65
N PHE A 458 -3.97 -11.36 11.49
CA PHE A 458 -4.74 -12.57 11.21
C PHE A 458 -5.71 -12.41 10.03
N GLU A 459 -6.23 -11.19 9.81
CA GLU A 459 -7.05 -10.88 8.64
C GLU A 459 -6.35 -11.17 7.30
N GLN A 460 -5.01 -11.14 7.29
CA GLN A 460 -4.21 -11.41 6.09
C GLN A 460 -4.16 -12.90 5.74
N LEU A 461 -4.61 -13.80 6.63
CA LEU A 461 -4.54 -15.25 6.40
C LEU A 461 -5.09 -15.65 5.02
N LYS A 462 -6.27 -15.13 4.66
CA LYS A 462 -6.93 -15.48 3.39
C LYS A 462 -6.13 -15.09 2.14
N SER A 463 -5.21 -14.13 2.24
CA SER A 463 -4.43 -13.68 1.08
C SER A 463 -3.28 -14.63 0.73
N PHE A 464 -2.92 -15.56 1.60
CA PHE A 464 -1.82 -16.50 1.34
C PHE A 464 -2.12 -17.96 1.76
N GLN A 465 -3.19 -18.24 2.50
CA GLN A 465 -3.51 -19.56 3.05
C GLN A 465 -3.37 -20.69 2.02
N PHE A 466 -4.06 -20.57 0.87
CA PHE A 466 -4.01 -21.58 -0.18
C PHE A 466 -2.62 -21.75 -0.80
N LEU A 467 -1.85 -20.67 -0.91
CA LEU A 467 -0.47 -20.74 -1.37
C LEU A 467 0.41 -21.49 -0.36
N TYR A 468 0.28 -21.16 0.93
CA TYR A 468 1.00 -21.83 2.02
C TYR A 468 0.71 -23.34 2.04
N GLU A 469 -0.57 -23.72 1.98
CA GLU A 469 -0.99 -25.13 1.98
C GLU A 469 -0.48 -25.88 0.74
N ALA A 470 -0.65 -25.32 -0.45
CA ALA A 470 -0.21 -25.95 -1.70
C ALA A 470 1.32 -26.12 -1.78
N LEU A 471 2.08 -25.17 -1.23
CA LEU A 471 3.53 -25.31 -1.12
C LEU A 471 3.93 -26.35 -0.06
N GLY A 472 3.18 -26.46 1.04
CA GLY A 472 3.40 -27.45 2.09
C GLY A 472 3.21 -28.91 1.63
N GLU A 473 2.41 -29.13 0.57
CA GLU A 473 2.25 -30.45 -0.07
C GLU A 473 3.42 -30.84 -0.98
N MET A 474 4.34 -29.91 -1.29
CA MET A 474 5.47 -30.19 -2.17
C MET A 474 6.59 -30.93 -1.43
N GLU A 475 7.09 -32.03 -2.02
CA GLU A 475 8.14 -32.84 -1.40
C GLU A 475 9.45 -32.07 -1.16
N ASP A 476 9.76 -31.10 -2.02
CA ASP A 476 11.02 -30.34 -2.05
C ASP A 476 10.93 -28.94 -1.41
N VAL A 477 9.81 -28.63 -0.74
CA VAL A 477 9.57 -27.35 -0.04
C VAL A 477 9.23 -27.60 1.42
N GLU A 478 9.70 -26.72 2.29
CA GLU A 478 9.30 -26.62 3.69
C GLU A 478 8.70 -25.23 3.93
N CYS A 479 7.42 -25.18 4.27
CA CYS A 479 6.74 -23.92 4.57
C CYS A 479 6.73 -23.65 6.07
N LYS A 480 7.27 -22.48 6.46
CA LYS A 480 7.26 -21.98 7.83
C LYS A 480 6.33 -20.77 7.91
N LEU A 481 5.46 -20.75 8.92
CA LEU A 481 4.58 -19.61 9.22
C LEU A 481 5.11 -18.91 10.47
N MET A 482 5.43 -17.62 10.36
CA MET A 482 5.94 -16.83 11.48
C MET A 482 5.15 -15.52 11.55
N PRO A 483 4.07 -15.49 12.33
CA PRO A 483 3.40 -14.23 12.64
C PRO A 483 4.40 -13.26 13.29
N ILE A 484 4.40 -12.00 12.85
CA ILE A 484 5.32 -10.96 13.32
C ILE A 484 4.58 -9.85 14.09
N PRO A 485 5.21 -9.23 15.09
CA PRO A 485 4.61 -8.11 15.80
C PRO A 485 4.47 -6.87 14.91
N TYR A 486 3.49 -6.05 15.25
CA TYR A 486 3.25 -4.74 14.64
C TYR A 486 2.87 -3.72 15.71
N PHE A 487 2.86 -2.44 15.34
CA PHE A 487 2.68 -1.33 16.25
C PHE A 487 1.67 -0.34 15.67
N ASP A 488 0.89 0.28 16.55
CA ASP A 488 0.24 1.55 16.23
C ASP A 488 1.29 2.65 16.13
N ARG A 489 1.05 3.62 15.25
CA ARG A 489 1.98 4.73 15.01
C ARG A 489 1.32 6.05 15.34
N LEU A 490 1.88 6.83 16.25
CA LEU A 490 1.38 8.17 16.57
C LEU A 490 1.58 9.13 15.39
N GLY A 491 0.86 10.25 15.35
CA GLY A 491 0.94 11.18 14.22
C GLY A 491 2.28 11.90 14.12
N GLY A 492 3.07 11.92 15.21
CA GLY A 492 4.48 12.33 15.21
C GLY A 492 5.45 11.25 14.74
N GLY A 493 4.99 10.02 14.48
CA GLY A 493 5.76 8.91 13.90
C GLY A 493 6.37 7.93 14.87
N ALA A 494 6.30 8.21 16.17
CA ALA A 494 6.68 7.26 17.21
C ALA A 494 5.78 6.02 17.17
N LEU A 495 6.37 4.86 17.46
CA LEU A 495 5.63 3.61 17.66
C LEU A 495 5.05 3.61 19.08
N ASP A 496 3.80 3.19 19.21
CA ASP A 496 3.07 3.14 20.48
C ASP A 496 2.80 1.68 20.88
N GLU A 497 1.54 1.26 20.95
CA GLU A 497 1.16 -0.07 21.42
C GLU A 497 1.65 -1.17 20.46
N MET A 498 2.31 -2.20 21.02
CA MET A 498 2.74 -3.38 20.30
C MET A 498 1.65 -4.44 20.31
N HIS A 499 1.38 -5.01 19.13
CA HIS A 499 0.37 -6.00 18.86
C HIS A 499 0.99 -7.26 18.30
N TYR A 500 0.46 -8.41 18.72
CA TYR A 500 0.90 -9.72 18.25
C TYR A 500 -0.27 -10.69 18.13
N GLU A 501 -0.54 -11.18 16.93
CA GLU A 501 -1.69 -12.06 16.64
C GLU A 501 -1.28 -13.53 16.41
N GLY A 502 -0.09 -13.94 16.87
CA GLY A 502 0.42 -15.30 16.66
C GLY A 502 -0.46 -16.40 17.25
N GLU A 503 -1.14 -16.12 18.37
CA GLU A 503 -2.06 -17.08 19.01
C GLU A 503 -3.23 -17.46 18.09
N GLU A 504 -3.73 -16.53 17.26
CA GLU A 504 -4.81 -16.81 16.31
C GLU A 504 -4.33 -17.73 15.17
N PHE A 505 -3.12 -17.51 14.67
CA PHE A 505 -2.51 -18.39 13.67
C PHE A 505 -2.20 -19.79 14.24
N GLN A 506 -1.73 -19.86 15.49
CA GLN A 506 -1.35 -21.13 16.14
C GLN A 506 -2.54 -22.09 16.29
N LYS A 507 -3.78 -21.58 16.33
CA LYS A 507 -5.00 -22.41 16.34
C LYS A 507 -5.18 -23.22 15.06
N LEU A 508 -4.59 -22.78 13.94
CA LEU A 508 -4.78 -23.37 12.62
C LEU A 508 -3.52 -24.06 12.09
N TYR A 509 -2.35 -23.48 12.36
CA TYR A 509 -1.08 -23.97 11.82
C TYR A 509 0.02 -23.97 12.90
N PRO A 510 1.03 -24.85 12.79
CA PRO A 510 2.26 -24.71 13.55
C PRO A 510 2.93 -23.38 13.19
N ILE A 511 3.24 -22.57 14.20
CA ILE A 511 3.94 -21.30 14.01
C ILE A 511 5.39 -21.41 14.49
N VAL A 512 6.27 -20.66 13.84
CA VAL A 512 7.62 -20.39 14.31
C VAL A 512 7.57 -19.13 15.17
N ASN A 513 8.12 -19.20 16.38
CA ASN A 513 8.25 -18.03 17.24
C ASN A 513 9.34 -17.11 16.68
N TYR A 514 8.97 -15.86 16.39
CA TYR A 514 9.87 -14.87 15.81
C TYR A 514 11.07 -14.52 16.72
N LYS A 515 10.96 -14.75 18.04
CA LYS A 515 12.04 -14.51 19.00
C LYS A 515 13.12 -15.59 18.99
N ASP A 516 12.78 -16.78 18.53
CA ASP A 516 13.65 -17.96 18.60
C ASP A 516 14.30 -18.28 17.24
N PHE A 517 14.00 -17.49 16.20
CA PHE A 517 14.45 -17.75 14.83
C PHE A 517 15.70 -16.94 14.47
N ASP A 518 16.82 -17.63 14.26
CA ASP A 518 18.06 -17.02 13.81
C ASP A 518 18.07 -16.83 12.28
N PHE A 519 17.71 -15.63 11.83
CA PHE A 519 17.70 -15.27 10.41
C PHE A 519 19.07 -15.37 9.72
N THR A 520 20.18 -15.22 10.47
CA THR A 520 21.53 -15.30 9.91
C THR A 520 21.96 -16.75 9.70
N MET A 521 21.56 -17.65 10.59
CA MET A 521 21.85 -19.09 10.46
C MET A 521 20.86 -19.85 9.58
N GLU A 522 19.59 -19.48 9.58
CA GLU A 522 18.54 -20.20 8.86
C GLU A 522 18.47 -19.79 7.39
N ARG A 523 18.61 -18.49 7.09
CA ARG A 523 18.55 -17.89 5.72
C ARG A 523 17.56 -18.58 4.76
N PRO A 524 16.24 -18.39 4.95
CA PRO A 524 15.23 -19.02 4.10
C PRO A 524 15.47 -18.77 2.60
N ASP A 525 15.26 -19.79 1.77
CA ASP A 525 15.32 -19.67 0.31
C ASP A 525 14.37 -18.57 -0.19
N CYS A 526 13.23 -18.40 0.48
CA CYS A 526 12.26 -17.36 0.17
C CYS A 526 11.60 -16.82 1.44
N ILE A 527 11.43 -15.49 1.50
CA ILE A 527 10.59 -14.81 2.50
C ILE A 527 9.40 -14.17 1.78
N VAL A 528 8.20 -14.42 2.28
CA VAL A 528 6.94 -13.82 1.81
C VAL A 528 6.47 -12.78 2.82
N MET A 529 6.47 -11.51 2.41
CA MET A 529 5.94 -10.39 3.19
C MET A 529 4.57 -9.95 2.69
N LEU A 530 3.73 -9.49 3.62
CA LEU A 530 2.38 -8.99 3.36
C LEU A 530 2.21 -7.49 3.66
N SER A 531 3.23 -6.88 4.27
CA SER A 531 3.30 -5.45 4.58
C SER A 531 4.46 -4.81 3.82
N PRO A 532 4.23 -3.96 2.81
CA PRO A 532 5.28 -3.39 1.96
C PRO A 532 5.77 -2.01 2.44
N PHE A 533 5.26 -1.51 3.57
CA PHE A 533 5.34 -0.10 3.92
C PHE A 533 6.64 0.32 4.63
N ASP A 534 7.34 -0.63 5.25
CA ASP A 534 8.41 -0.38 6.23
C ASP A 534 8.03 0.73 7.22
N GLU A 535 8.81 1.81 7.28
CA GLU A 535 8.56 2.97 8.15
C GLU A 535 7.51 3.98 7.64
N PHE A 536 6.98 3.82 6.41
CA PHE A 536 6.26 4.90 5.71
C PHE A 536 4.74 4.88 5.85
N ASN A 537 4.13 3.85 6.45
CA ASN A 537 2.70 3.90 6.76
C ASN A 537 2.47 4.80 7.98
N GLN A 538 1.54 5.77 7.87
CA GLN A 538 1.30 6.81 8.87
C GLN A 538 0.55 6.34 10.12
N VAL A 539 -0.08 5.17 10.07
CA VAL A 539 -0.97 4.69 11.14
C VAL A 539 -0.44 3.43 11.82
N PHE A 540 0.27 2.57 11.09
CA PHE A 540 0.80 1.33 11.65
C PHE A 540 2.20 1.02 11.12
N SER A 541 2.91 0.10 11.78
CA SER A 541 4.18 -0.42 11.28
C SER A 541 4.43 -1.83 11.78
N VAL A 542 5.05 -2.69 10.98
CA VAL A 542 5.62 -3.94 11.51
C VAL A 542 6.84 -3.62 12.35
N ASP A 543 7.29 -4.55 13.21
CA ASP A 543 8.54 -4.35 13.93
C ASP A 543 9.69 -4.02 12.95
N PRO A 544 10.48 -2.95 13.20
CA PRO A 544 11.53 -2.48 12.30
C PRO A 544 12.52 -3.55 11.86
N PHE A 545 12.73 -4.60 12.66
CA PHE A 545 13.54 -5.75 12.25
C PHE A 545 13.03 -6.39 10.95
N PHE A 546 11.71 -6.46 10.76
CA PHE A 546 11.05 -7.07 9.59
C PHE A 546 10.79 -6.08 8.45
N TYR A 547 11.36 -4.88 8.48
CA TYR A 547 11.33 -4.01 7.30
C TYR A 547 11.99 -4.70 6.10
N SER A 548 11.42 -4.50 4.93
CA SER A 548 11.83 -5.16 3.69
C SER A 548 13.30 -4.88 3.34
N LYS A 549 13.83 -3.68 3.67
CA LYS A 549 15.26 -3.35 3.55
C LYS A 549 16.18 -4.26 4.37
N ASN A 550 15.70 -4.77 5.50
CA ASN A 550 16.41 -5.72 6.35
C ASN A 550 16.19 -7.16 5.87
N LEU A 551 14.94 -7.53 5.57
CA LEU A 551 14.56 -8.88 5.15
C LEU A 551 15.31 -9.34 3.89
N LYS A 552 15.54 -8.45 2.92
CA LYS A 552 16.30 -8.79 1.70
C LYS A 552 17.74 -9.25 1.98
N ASN A 553 18.29 -9.00 3.18
CA ASN A 553 19.62 -9.49 3.53
C ASN A 553 19.61 -10.94 4.05
N PHE A 554 18.45 -11.48 4.43
CA PHE A 554 18.29 -12.80 5.03
C PHE A 554 17.70 -13.85 4.10
N THR A 555 17.34 -13.47 2.88
CA THR A 555 16.80 -14.38 1.86
C THR A 555 17.41 -14.06 0.52
N ASN A 556 17.40 -15.02 -0.38
CA ASN A 556 17.69 -14.76 -1.78
C ASN A 556 16.43 -14.49 -2.61
N LYS A 557 15.24 -14.72 -2.07
CA LYS A 557 13.97 -14.44 -2.76
C LYS A 557 13.01 -13.72 -1.82
N LEU A 558 12.94 -12.41 -1.93
CA LEU A 558 11.94 -11.62 -1.22
C LEU A 558 10.69 -11.47 -2.09
N VAL A 559 9.55 -11.93 -1.61
CA VAL A 559 8.27 -11.88 -2.32
C VAL A 559 7.27 -11.04 -1.56
N TYR A 560 6.58 -10.14 -2.26
CA TYR A 560 5.45 -9.38 -1.74
C TYR A 560 4.13 -9.90 -2.30
N ILE A 561 3.15 -10.15 -1.43
CA ILE A 561 1.77 -10.46 -1.81
C ILE A 561 0.84 -9.47 -1.11
N PRO A 562 0.15 -8.58 -1.86
CA PRO A 562 -0.85 -7.69 -1.27
C PRO A 562 -1.96 -8.48 -0.57
N SER A 563 -2.32 -8.06 0.64
CA SER A 563 -3.41 -8.67 1.42
C SER A 563 -4.79 -8.08 1.12
N PHE A 564 -4.96 -7.45 -0.05
CA PHE A 564 -6.19 -6.79 -0.48
C PHE A 564 -6.36 -6.86 -2.00
N ILE A 565 -7.57 -6.56 -2.48
CA ILE A 565 -7.94 -6.41 -3.90
C ILE A 565 -8.76 -5.12 -4.02
N THR A 566 -8.52 -4.32 -5.06
CA THR A 566 -9.36 -3.17 -5.42
C THR A 566 -10.14 -3.45 -6.71
N ASP A 567 -11.00 -2.54 -7.13
CA ASP A 567 -11.43 -2.52 -8.53
C ASP A 567 -10.21 -2.31 -9.44
N GLU A 568 -10.34 -2.72 -10.70
CA GLU A 568 -9.32 -2.44 -11.70
C GLU A 568 -9.20 -0.92 -11.90
N ILE A 569 -7.96 -0.43 -12.01
CA ILE A 569 -7.67 1.00 -12.11
C ILE A 569 -7.11 1.28 -13.50
N ASN A 570 -7.79 2.11 -14.28
CA ASN A 570 -7.29 2.63 -15.53
C ASN A 570 -6.75 4.06 -15.33
N PRO A 571 -5.43 4.28 -15.40
CA PRO A 571 -4.81 5.60 -15.16
C PRO A 571 -5.26 6.71 -16.13
N LYS A 572 -6.02 6.37 -17.18
CA LYS A 572 -6.53 7.30 -18.19
C LYS A 572 -8.01 7.64 -18.01
N GLU A 573 -8.75 6.90 -17.19
CA GLU A 573 -10.16 7.17 -16.92
C GLU A 573 -10.28 8.16 -15.77
N GLU A 574 -11.15 9.15 -15.94
CA GLU A 574 -11.37 10.17 -14.92
C GLU A 574 -12.00 9.58 -13.63
N GLU A 575 -12.88 8.59 -13.77
CA GLU A 575 -13.50 7.87 -12.64
C GLU A 575 -12.49 7.19 -11.73
N ASP A 576 -11.32 6.83 -12.26
CA ASP A 576 -10.24 6.16 -11.53
C ASP A 576 -9.17 7.13 -11.02
N GLY A 577 -9.29 8.44 -11.28
CA GLY A 577 -8.28 9.43 -10.92
C GLY A 577 -7.92 9.42 -9.42
N LYS A 578 -8.93 9.37 -8.54
CA LYS A 578 -8.74 9.28 -7.08
C LYS A 578 -8.11 7.94 -6.67
N ALA A 579 -8.51 6.84 -7.31
CA ALA A 579 -7.97 5.51 -7.02
C ALA A 579 -6.49 5.42 -7.44
N PHE A 580 -6.16 5.94 -8.63
CA PHE A 580 -4.80 6.06 -9.12
C PHE A 580 -3.94 6.97 -8.23
N GLU A 581 -4.52 8.03 -7.65
CA GLU A 581 -3.81 8.85 -6.69
C GLU A 581 -3.49 8.07 -5.40
N ASN A 582 -4.48 7.36 -4.85
CA ASN A 582 -4.32 6.50 -3.67
C ASN A 582 -3.31 5.36 -3.82
N MET A 583 -2.98 4.95 -5.05
CA MET A 583 -1.91 3.98 -5.29
C MET A 583 -0.58 4.38 -4.63
N ARG A 584 -0.35 5.66 -4.31
CA ARG A 584 0.84 6.08 -3.56
C ARG A 584 1.00 5.37 -2.21
N TYR A 585 -0.10 5.02 -1.55
CA TYR A 585 -0.04 4.42 -0.23
C TYR A 585 0.39 2.95 -0.23
N TYR A 586 0.35 2.27 -1.37
CA TYR A 586 0.69 0.84 -1.47
C TYR A 586 1.55 0.44 -2.69
N VAL A 587 1.83 1.39 -3.60
CA VAL A 587 2.71 1.20 -4.77
C VAL A 587 4.00 2.00 -4.63
N THR A 588 3.94 3.23 -4.14
CA THR A 588 5.14 4.06 -3.94
C THR A 588 5.70 3.84 -2.54
N VAL A 589 6.01 2.57 -2.24
CA VAL A 589 6.42 2.07 -0.92
C VAL A 589 7.63 1.14 -1.08
N PRO A 590 8.56 1.08 -0.11
CA PRO A 590 9.87 0.44 -0.28
C PRO A 590 9.78 -1.06 -0.56
N GLY A 591 8.87 -1.77 0.11
CA GLY A 591 8.73 -3.23 -0.05
C GLY A 591 8.46 -3.66 -1.48
N LEU A 592 7.78 -2.83 -2.28
CA LEU A 592 7.56 -3.13 -3.70
C LEU A 592 8.87 -3.12 -4.50
N PHE A 593 9.80 -2.22 -4.19
CA PHE A 593 11.09 -2.09 -4.89
C PHE A 593 12.12 -3.11 -4.39
N HIS A 594 12.12 -3.39 -3.09
CA HIS A 594 12.96 -4.42 -2.47
C HIS A 594 12.60 -5.85 -2.89
N ALA A 595 11.32 -6.13 -3.11
CA ALA A 595 10.86 -7.46 -3.52
C ALA A 595 11.44 -7.86 -4.89
N ASP A 596 11.84 -9.13 -5.01
CA ASP A 596 12.23 -9.76 -6.27
C ASP A 596 11.01 -10.14 -7.12
N LEU A 597 9.89 -10.44 -6.45
CA LEU A 597 8.59 -10.69 -7.06
C LEU A 597 7.47 -10.04 -6.23
N SER A 598 6.55 -9.36 -6.89
CA SER A 598 5.25 -8.97 -6.35
C SER A 598 4.16 -9.59 -7.21
N ILE A 599 3.18 -10.25 -6.60
CA ILE A 599 2.04 -10.85 -7.31
C ILE A 599 0.80 -9.99 -7.04
N VAL A 600 0.30 -9.30 -8.07
CA VAL A 600 -0.89 -8.44 -7.99
C VAL A 600 -2.08 -9.08 -8.68
N GLN A 601 -3.28 -8.57 -8.38
CA GLN A 601 -4.57 -9.20 -8.67
C GLN A 601 -4.86 -9.50 -10.15
N SER A 602 -4.21 -8.82 -11.09
CA SER A 602 -4.44 -9.00 -12.53
C SER A 602 -3.34 -8.34 -13.37
N GLU A 603 -3.28 -8.65 -14.67
CA GLU A 603 -2.42 -7.95 -15.62
C GLU A 603 -2.84 -6.48 -15.83
N GLU A 604 -4.11 -6.16 -15.57
CA GLU A 604 -4.65 -4.80 -15.69
C GLU A 604 -4.15 -3.96 -14.51
N MET A 605 -4.25 -4.50 -13.30
CA MET A 605 -3.66 -3.88 -12.11
C MET A 605 -2.14 -3.77 -12.22
N LYS A 606 -1.45 -4.77 -12.80
CA LYS A 606 -0.02 -4.65 -13.09
C LYS A 606 0.29 -3.45 -13.99
N LYS A 607 -0.53 -3.17 -15.01
CA LYS A 607 -0.36 -1.98 -15.86
C LYS A 607 -0.53 -0.70 -15.04
N ALA A 608 -1.52 -0.65 -14.14
CA ALA A 608 -1.73 0.48 -13.24
C ALA A 608 -0.54 0.70 -12.29
N TYR A 609 -0.01 -0.36 -11.67
CA TYR A 609 1.19 -0.32 -10.82
C TYR A 609 2.39 0.24 -11.61
N LEU A 610 2.64 -0.28 -12.82
CA LEU A 610 3.74 0.18 -13.66
C LEU A 610 3.57 1.64 -14.11
N ALA A 611 2.34 2.11 -14.33
CA ALA A 611 2.05 3.51 -14.62
C ALA A 611 2.35 4.40 -13.40
N LYS A 612 1.89 4.02 -12.20
CA LYS A 612 2.16 4.77 -10.95
C LYS A 612 3.65 4.80 -10.62
N ILE A 613 4.36 3.67 -10.77
CA ILE A 613 5.83 3.62 -10.61
C ILE A 613 6.52 4.57 -11.58
N SER A 614 6.08 4.64 -12.84
CA SER A 614 6.67 5.56 -13.82
C SER A 614 6.42 7.03 -13.49
N ALA A 615 5.26 7.35 -12.90
CA ALA A 615 4.95 8.70 -12.45
C ALA A 615 5.74 9.10 -11.20
N PHE A 616 5.99 8.14 -10.30
CA PHE A 616 6.76 8.33 -9.07
C PHE A 616 8.28 8.36 -9.30
N THR A 617 8.77 7.58 -10.25
CA THR A 617 10.21 7.44 -10.56
C THR A 617 10.50 7.94 -11.98
N ASN A 618 10.62 7.02 -12.94
CA ASN A 618 10.79 7.29 -14.37
C ASN A 618 10.55 6.02 -15.22
N SER A 619 10.63 6.16 -16.54
CA SER A 619 10.40 5.06 -17.49
C SER A 619 11.45 3.95 -17.45
N VAL A 620 12.69 4.25 -17.04
CA VAL A 620 13.78 3.27 -16.91
C VAL A 620 13.49 2.33 -15.75
N ILE A 621 13.10 2.87 -14.60
CA ILE A 621 12.72 2.09 -13.42
C ILE A 621 11.46 1.27 -13.69
N ARG A 622 10.44 1.84 -14.34
CA ARG A 622 9.25 1.09 -14.80
C ARG A 622 9.64 -0.16 -15.60
N LYS A 623 10.62 -0.06 -16.51
CA LYS A 623 11.08 -1.19 -17.31
C LYS A 623 11.74 -2.27 -16.44
N LYS A 624 12.59 -1.89 -15.48
CA LYS A 624 13.18 -2.82 -14.49
C LYS A 624 12.09 -3.52 -13.66
N MET A 625 11.06 -2.78 -13.23
CA MET A 625 9.97 -3.32 -12.41
C MET A 625 9.01 -4.25 -13.17
N THR A 626 8.97 -4.19 -14.50
CA THR A 626 8.08 -5.03 -15.33
C THR A 626 8.33 -6.53 -15.11
N THR A 627 9.57 -6.93 -14.82
CA THR A 627 9.94 -8.33 -14.52
C THR A 627 9.79 -8.71 -13.05
N LYS A 628 9.69 -7.72 -12.15
CA LYS A 628 9.49 -7.93 -10.70
C LYS A 628 8.01 -7.98 -10.32
N ILE A 629 7.09 -7.52 -11.17
CA ILE A 629 5.64 -7.52 -10.89
C ILE A 629 4.94 -8.51 -11.83
N SER A 630 4.15 -9.41 -11.25
CA SER A 630 3.31 -10.38 -11.96
C SER A 630 1.83 -10.07 -11.72
N GLY A 631 1.03 -9.99 -12.78
CA GLY A 631 -0.43 -9.85 -12.68
C GLY A 631 -1.15 -11.19 -12.59
N ALA A 632 -0.52 -12.20 -11.96
CA ALA A 632 -1.01 -13.58 -11.99
C ALA A 632 -2.25 -13.82 -11.12
N GLY A 633 -2.66 -12.87 -10.26
CA GLY A 633 -3.86 -13.04 -9.47
C GLY A 633 -3.70 -12.72 -7.98
N SER A 634 -4.71 -13.13 -7.23
CA SER A 634 -4.71 -13.07 -5.77
C SER A 634 -5.48 -14.25 -5.19
N CYS A 635 -4.99 -14.83 -4.09
CA CYS A 635 -5.72 -15.90 -3.38
C CYS A 635 -7.07 -15.42 -2.82
N LEU A 636 -7.28 -14.10 -2.71
CA LEU A 636 -8.55 -13.52 -2.29
C LEU A 636 -9.68 -13.71 -3.34
N PHE A 637 -9.36 -14.05 -4.59
CA PHE A 637 -10.36 -14.48 -5.59
C PHE A 637 -10.79 -15.95 -5.43
N GLY A 638 -10.18 -16.72 -4.52
CA GLY A 638 -10.53 -18.11 -4.29
C GLY A 638 -10.25 -19.00 -5.50
N GLU A 639 -11.25 -19.78 -5.93
CA GLU A 639 -11.11 -20.80 -7.00
C GLU A 639 -11.20 -20.24 -8.43
N GLU A 640 -11.23 -18.92 -8.62
CA GLU A 640 -11.30 -18.33 -9.96
C GLU A 640 -10.12 -18.80 -10.84
N GLU A 641 -10.43 -19.32 -12.03
CA GLU A 641 -9.48 -20.12 -12.79
C GLU A 641 -8.30 -19.29 -13.34
N GLU A 642 -8.57 -18.08 -13.82
CA GLU A 642 -7.58 -17.24 -14.51
C GLU A 642 -6.73 -16.38 -13.56
N LYS A 643 -7.26 -16.03 -12.38
CA LYS A 643 -6.63 -15.08 -11.43
C LYS A 643 -6.76 -15.45 -9.95
N GLY A 644 -7.29 -16.62 -9.64
CA GLY A 644 -7.39 -17.14 -8.27
C GLY A 644 -6.20 -17.99 -7.84
N ASN A 645 -6.43 -18.89 -6.90
CA ASN A 645 -5.43 -19.70 -6.21
C ASN A 645 -4.45 -20.39 -7.16
N ARG A 646 -4.96 -21.07 -8.20
CA ARG A 646 -4.13 -21.86 -9.13
C ARG A 646 -3.12 -21.00 -9.89
N ALA A 647 -3.54 -19.82 -10.34
CA ALA A 647 -2.70 -18.91 -11.10
C ALA A 647 -1.58 -18.32 -10.21
N VAL A 648 -1.91 -17.93 -8.97
CA VAL A 648 -0.94 -17.46 -7.97
C VAL A 648 0.09 -18.54 -7.64
N ILE A 649 -0.36 -19.77 -7.35
CA ILE A 649 0.53 -20.92 -7.05
C ILE A 649 1.47 -21.20 -8.22
N ALA A 650 0.95 -21.22 -9.45
CA ALA A 650 1.77 -21.47 -10.64
C ALA A 650 2.83 -20.38 -10.88
N ALA A 651 2.47 -19.11 -10.66
CA ALA A 651 3.41 -18.00 -10.77
C ALA A 651 4.50 -18.04 -9.68
N PHE A 652 4.10 -18.24 -8.43
CA PHE A 652 5.01 -18.33 -7.29
C PHE A 652 5.96 -19.52 -7.45
N ARG A 653 5.46 -20.71 -7.77
CA ARG A 653 6.28 -21.92 -7.96
C ARG A 653 7.31 -21.72 -9.06
N ARG A 654 6.94 -21.12 -10.20
CA ARG A 654 7.86 -20.84 -11.29
C ARG A 654 9.00 -19.92 -10.85
N PHE A 655 8.71 -18.93 -10.02
CA PHE A 655 9.69 -18.02 -9.47
C PHE A 655 10.59 -18.69 -8.42
N LEU A 656 10.01 -19.43 -7.48
CA LEU A 656 10.72 -20.17 -6.44
C LEU A 656 11.71 -21.18 -7.05
N MET A 657 11.31 -21.88 -8.12
CA MET A 657 12.13 -22.90 -8.78
C MET A 657 13.19 -22.34 -9.74
N LYS A 658 13.19 -21.03 -10.00
CA LYS A 658 14.17 -20.40 -10.89
C LYS A 658 15.54 -20.39 -10.22
N LYS A 659 16.55 -20.99 -10.87
CA LYS A 659 17.96 -20.90 -10.46
C LYS A 659 18.40 -19.44 -10.42
N GLU A 660 19.19 -19.10 -9.43
CA GLU A 660 19.72 -17.76 -9.26
C GLU A 660 21.11 -17.63 -9.86
N ASP A 661 21.38 -16.46 -10.42
CA ASP A 661 22.73 -16.05 -10.79
C ASP A 661 23.41 -15.52 -9.52
N LEU A 662 23.98 -16.42 -8.72
CA LEU A 662 24.77 -16.07 -7.55
C LEU A 662 26.01 -15.28 -8.02
N GLN A 663 26.25 -14.11 -7.43
CA GLN A 663 27.44 -13.33 -7.74
C GLN A 663 28.67 -14.13 -7.30
N LYS A 664 29.50 -14.52 -8.28
CA LYS A 664 30.79 -15.19 -8.06
C LYS A 664 31.84 -14.27 -7.48
#